data_AF-A0A7W0XY70-F1
#
_entry.id   AF-A0A7W0XY70-F1
#
_cell.length_a   1.000
_cell.length_b   1.000
_cell.length_c   1.000
_cell.angle_alpha   90.00
_cell.angle_beta   90.00
_cell.angle_gamma   90.00
#
_symmetry.space_group_name_H-M   'P 1'
#
loop_
_entity.id
_entity.type
_entity.pdbx_description
1 polymer ?
#
loop_
_entity_poly.entity_id
_entity_poly.type
_entity_poly.pdbx_seq_one_letter_code
_entity_poly.pdbx_strand_id
1 'polypeptide(L)'
;MSISAAAATVNQVAPAPAAAKHRMPRLPYLTSRLFFLAAAILVVQALLPGLFWWGSVVDLYSTLFIPIDGGSVGTAAFLFILGAALARRKRAGWVIAVVAFTLVVLADLVLVVELVVLVLAGRIDLPNLPTLARFGFNLASLGSLLACMIFYRSEFTARRQPGSARKALATLVGGLAITVGVGMLLVTLFPGALEGPRGRLAWIVQRIGFAVLGEEFVDVLPPPMTSPPTWINTFVGLLVGLTFFAALIALMRSQRRAALMSAADEPRVRALVVESEADSLAYFATRRDKSVVFAASGRSAVTYRVDLGVCLASSDPIGPPDHWPAAIKAWQELVDTYGWTPAVLGASEAGATAYARTGLRVIRLGDEAILEVKNFRLEGREMRPVRQAVQRLQQLGYHTRIRRHREIGADELNQLAARLAAWRDTETERGFSMALGRLGDPADGSCLMVEALFPVSRLPVSRESSDPSDHVAGILSFVPWGNDGYSLDVMRRHPAADNGVTELMVSSLMAAAPELGIRRVSLNFAVFRAAFEEGARIGAGPILRLWRRLLLVASRWWQIESLFRSNVKYRPDWQPRFLCFAETRDIALVGAAAGVAEGFIDIPSFLRPRLSEVRALTGVTPAPADSQPVPALPPRAQLRAKERIPEQIRQRMDLRQALLDSGVDPYPPSFCPSRSCAELRLGANVSVAGRVLAVRDLGGVIFVKIRDWSGDAQLMLTRELAGEQLMHRLRRIVDLG
;
A
#
# COMPACT_ATOMS: atom_id res chain seq x y z
N MET A 1 12.21 15.13 -49.21
CA MET A 1 11.74 16.43 -48.66
C MET A 1 10.79 16.13 -47.51
N SER A 2 11.34 15.85 -46.32
CA SER A 2 11.52 16.81 -45.22
C SER A 2 10.21 17.31 -44.59
N ILE A 3 9.62 16.48 -43.72
CA ILE A 3 9.03 16.93 -42.45
C ILE A 3 9.49 15.94 -41.39
N SER A 4 10.61 16.29 -40.75
CA SER A 4 11.17 15.70 -39.54
C SER A 4 11.02 16.72 -38.42
N ALA A 5 11.00 16.24 -37.17
CA ALA A 5 11.02 16.97 -35.90
C ALA A 5 9.67 17.37 -35.27
N ALA A 6 9.07 16.43 -34.52
CA ALA A 6 8.27 16.73 -33.32
C ALA A 6 8.17 15.52 -32.35
N ALA A 7 9.25 14.73 -32.22
CA ALA A 7 9.26 13.55 -31.35
C ALA A 7 10.59 13.45 -30.60
N ALA A 8 10.83 14.36 -29.66
CA ALA A 8 11.83 14.23 -28.61
C ALA A 8 11.67 15.38 -27.60
N THR A 9 10.89 15.18 -26.53
CA THR A 9 11.09 15.77 -25.18
C THR A 9 9.86 15.52 -24.31
N VAL A 10 9.85 14.40 -23.56
CA VAL A 10 9.19 14.37 -22.25
C VAL A 10 10.27 13.92 -21.26
N ASN A 11 11.28 14.77 -21.15
CA ASN A 11 12.25 14.73 -20.07
C ASN A 11 11.70 15.60 -18.94
N GLN A 12 11.73 15.04 -17.73
CA GLN A 12 11.75 15.79 -16.47
C GLN A 12 10.51 16.66 -16.22
N VAL A 13 9.66 16.18 -15.31
CA VAL A 13 8.87 17.09 -14.46
C VAL A 13 9.84 18.18 -13.99
N ALA A 14 9.54 19.44 -14.33
CA ALA A 14 10.38 20.57 -13.99
C ALA A 14 10.76 20.51 -12.50
N PRO A 15 12.03 20.73 -12.13
CA PRO A 15 12.42 20.75 -10.72
C PRO A 15 11.56 21.81 -10.04
N ALA A 16 10.76 21.40 -9.06
CA ALA A 16 10.01 22.30 -8.21
C ALA A 16 10.95 23.42 -7.72
N PRO A 17 10.48 24.68 -7.64
CA PRO A 17 11.28 25.77 -7.08
C PRO A 17 11.86 25.31 -5.75
N ALA A 18 13.17 25.47 -5.57
CA ALA A 18 13.96 24.85 -4.52
C ALA A 18 13.29 25.02 -3.14
N ALA A 19 12.48 24.04 -2.73
CA ALA A 19 12.06 23.88 -1.37
C ALA A 19 13.34 23.91 -0.53
N ALA A 20 13.39 24.79 0.46
CA ALA A 20 14.56 25.07 1.28
C ALA A 20 15.31 23.77 1.53
N LYS A 21 16.48 23.59 0.87
CA LYS A 21 17.29 22.38 0.96
C LYS A 21 17.42 22.08 2.45
N HIS A 22 16.68 21.07 2.92
CA HIS A 22 16.88 20.53 4.25
C HIS A 22 18.30 19.99 4.20
N ARG A 23 19.26 20.82 4.65
CA ARG A 23 20.69 20.53 4.56
C ARG A 23 20.84 19.18 5.24
N MET A 24 21.19 18.16 4.45
CA MET A 24 21.34 16.82 4.98
C MET A 24 22.24 16.91 6.20
N PRO A 25 21.79 16.43 7.37
CA PRO A 25 22.69 16.23 8.49
C PRO A 25 23.67 15.15 8.05
N ARG A 26 24.87 15.58 7.64
CA ARG A 26 25.89 14.73 7.03
C ARG A 26 26.45 13.73 8.05
N LEU A 27 26.30 14.00 9.34
CA LEU A 27 26.97 13.26 10.40
C LEU A 27 26.39 11.84 10.61
N PRO A 28 25.09 11.61 10.88
CA PRO A 28 24.52 10.26 11.02
C PRO A 28 24.85 9.36 9.82
N TYR A 29 24.89 9.96 8.63
CA TYR A 29 25.25 9.29 7.41
C TYR A 29 26.73 8.90 7.36
N LEU A 30 27.64 9.84 7.60
CA LEU A 30 29.08 9.60 7.65
C LEU A 30 29.43 8.56 8.73
N THR A 31 28.90 8.73 9.95
CA THR A 31 29.12 7.79 11.05
C THR A 31 28.63 6.40 10.66
N SER A 32 27.41 6.28 10.13
CA SER A 32 26.89 4.95 9.73
C SER A 32 27.75 4.24 8.68
N ARG A 33 28.33 5.00 7.73
CA ARG A 33 29.26 4.45 6.72
C ARG A 33 30.56 3.95 7.33
N LEU A 34 31.09 4.63 8.34
CA LEU A 34 32.25 4.13 9.08
C LEU A 34 31.92 2.77 9.72
N PHE A 35 30.79 2.66 10.42
CA PHE A 35 30.35 1.39 11.01
C PHE A 35 30.12 0.28 9.98
N PHE A 36 29.54 0.58 8.81
CA PHE A 36 29.38 -0.40 7.73
C PHE A 36 30.72 -0.82 7.12
N LEU A 37 31.67 0.10 6.99
CA LEU A 37 33.01 -0.18 6.48
C LEU A 37 33.77 -1.09 7.46
N ALA A 38 33.72 -0.80 8.77
CA ALA A 38 34.26 -1.67 9.81
C ALA A 38 33.70 -3.09 9.73
N ALA A 39 32.38 -3.21 9.64
CA ALA A 39 31.72 -4.50 9.51
C ALA A 39 32.16 -5.26 8.24
N ALA A 40 32.27 -4.57 7.10
CA ALA A 40 32.74 -5.17 5.87
C ALA A 40 34.20 -5.65 5.97
N ILE A 41 35.07 -4.86 6.61
CA ILE A 41 36.48 -5.21 6.81
C ILE A 41 36.61 -6.50 7.62
N LEU A 42 35.85 -6.61 8.72
CA LEU A 42 35.83 -7.80 9.58
C LEU A 42 35.24 -9.02 8.88
N VAL A 43 34.21 -8.86 8.04
CA VAL A 43 33.65 -9.97 7.25
C VAL A 43 34.68 -10.49 6.24
N VAL A 44 35.40 -9.60 5.56
CA VAL A 44 36.46 -9.99 4.62
C VAL A 44 37.60 -10.69 5.35
N GLN A 45 38.03 -10.19 6.52
CA GLN A 45 39.05 -10.84 7.35
C GLN A 45 38.63 -12.25 7.76
N ALA A 46 37.36 -12.45 8.12
CA ALA A 46 36.84 -13.76 8.50
C ALA A 46 36.74 -14.73 7.31
N LEU A 47 36.45 -14.24 6.10
CA LEU A 47 36.37 -15.06 4.88
C LEU A 47 37.75 -15.37 4.29
N LEU A 48 38.72 -14.48 4.48
CA LEU A 48 40.04 -14.54 3.87
C LEU A 48 41.18 -14.40 4.91
N PRO A 49 41.28 -15.30 5.89
CA PRO A 49 42.26 -15.19 6.97
C PRO A 49 43.73 -15.30 6.51
N GLY A 50 43.99 -15.77 5.28
CA GLY A 50 45.33 -15.95 4.72
C GLY A 50 45.88 -14.75 3.94
N LEU A 51 45.14 -13.63 3.82
CA LEU A 51 45.66 -12.43 3.14
C LEU A 51 46.64 -11.68 4.05
N PHE A 52 47.94 -11.86 3.81
CA PHE A 52 49.02 -11.27 4.63
C PHE A 52 48.98 -9.73 4.73
N TRP A 53 48.48 -9.03 3.71
CA TRP A 53 48.37 -7.57 3.70
C TRP A 53 47.05 -7.05 4.29
N TRP A 54 46.07 -7.92 4.53
CA TRP A 54 44.77 -7.50 5.07
C TRP A 54 44.87 -7.01 6.51
N GLY A 55 45.80 -7.56 7.30
CA GLY A 55 46.10 -7.07 8.65
C GLY A 55 46.45 -5.58 8.66
N SER A 56 47.23 -5.11 7.68
CA SER A 56 47.56 -3.69 7.55
C SER A 56 46.35 -2.80 7.23
N VAL A 57 45.33 -3.34 6.54
CA VAL A 57 44.07 -2.63 6.28
C VAL A 57 43.25 -2.50 7.56
N VAL A 58 43.21 -3.57 8.37
CA VAL A 58 42.54 -3.59 9.68
C VAL A 58 43.23 -2.59 10.61
N ASP A 59 44.56 -2.65 10.74
CA ASP A 59 45.35 -1.75 11.58
C ASP A 59 45.17 -0.27 11.17
N LEU A 60 45.19 0.01 9.86
CA LEU A 60 44.99 1.36 9.35
C LEU A 60 43.58 1.88 9.69
N TYR A 61 42.55 1.05 9.51
CA TYR A 61 41.18 1.44 9.85
C TYR A 61 41.00 1.63 11.36
N SER A 62 41.51 0.71 12.17
CA SER A 62 41.46 0.78 13.63
C SER A 62 42.16 2.01 14.17
N THR A 63 43.27 2.40 13.54
CA THR A 63 44.02 3.60 13.89
C THR A 63 43.28 4.88 13.50
N LEU A 64 42.60 4.88 12.34
CA LEU A 64 41.97 6.09 11.82
C LEU A 64 40.56 6.34 12.38
N PHE A 65 39.82 5.29 12.72
CA PHE A 65 38.38 5.37 12.94
C PHE A 65 37.91 4.64 14.19
N ILE A 66 37.63 3.33 14.08
CA ILE A 66 37.01 2.53 15.15
C ILE A 66 37.92 1.32 15.37
N PRO A 67 38.41 1.05 16.58
CA PRO A 67 39.22 -0.11 16.85
C PRO A 67 38.40 -1.37 16.57
N ILE A 68 38.83 -2.13 15.57
CA ILE A 68 38.23 -3.42 15.18
C ILE A 68 39.24 -4.56 15.27
N ASP A 69 40.43 -4.28 15.79
CA ASP A 69 41.49 -5.27 16.02
C ASP A 69 40.95 -6.40 16.93
N GLY A 70 41.21 -7.66 16.57
CA GLY A 70 40.64 -8.82 17.26
C GLY A 70 39.13 -9.04 17.06
N GLY A 71 38.48 -8.25 16.20
CA GLY A 71 37.04 -8.29 15.96
C GLY A 71 36.56 -9.61 15.35
N SER A 72 35.52 -10.19 15.96
CA SER A 72 34.86 -11.40 15.44
C SER A 72 33.75 -11.09 14.42
N VAL A 73 33.25 -12.11 13.72
CA VAL A 73 32.04 -12.00 12.87
C VAL A 73 30.84 -11.44 13.65
N GLY A 74 30.74 -11.75 14.95
CA GLY A 74 29.72 -11.17 15.83
C GLY A 74 29.89 -9.66 16.02
N THR A 75 31.14 -9.19 16.11
CA THR A 75 31.49 -7.76 16.17
C THR A 75 31.13 -7.07 14.86
N ALA A 76 31.41 -7.70 13.71
CA ALA A 76 31.00 -7.21 12.41
C ALA A 76 29.47 -7.05 12.31
N ALA A 77 28.70 -8.05 12.75
CA ALA A 77 27.25 -7.99 12.77
C ALA A 77 26.72 -6.89 13.71
N PHE A 78 27.34 -6.74 14.88
CA PHE A 78 27.01 -5.67 15.84
C PHE A 78 27.25 -4.28 15.24
N LEU A 79 28.43 -4.03 14.68
CA LEU A 79 28.79 -2.77 14.03
C LEU A 79 27.88 -2.48 12.83
N PHE A 80 27.52 -3.50 12.04
CA PHE A 80 26.57 -3.35 10.94
C PHE A 80 25.19 -2.88 11.44
N ILE A 81 24.63 -3.51 12.47
CA ILE A 81 23.33 -3.10 13.00
C ILE A 81 23.40 -1.74 13.68
N LEU A 82 24.47 -1.45 14.42
CA LEU A 82 24.67 -0.15 15.05
C LEU A 82 24.78 0.96 13.98
N GLY A 83 25.50 0.69 12.89
CA GLY A 83 25.54 1.52 11.69
C GLY A 83 24.15 1.73 11.09
N ALA A 84 23.36 0.65 10.94
CA ALA A 84 21.97 0.75 10.46
C ALA A 84 21.06 1.54 11.42
N ALA A 85 21.27 1.44 12.73
CA ALA A 85 20.53 2.21 13.73
C ALA A 85 20.86 3.71 13.66
N LEU A 86 22.15 4.04 13.51
CA LEU A 86 22.62 5.41 13.31
C LEU A 86 22.16 6.00 11.98
N ALA A 87 22.18 5.20 10.90
CA ALA A 87 21.65 5.59 9.58
C ALA A 87 20.16 5.95 9.66
N ARG A 88 19.41 5.24 10.51
CA ARG A 88 17.99 5.50 10.81
C ARG A 88 17.78 6.49 11.96
N ARG A 89 18.83 7.20 12.39
CA ARG A 89 18.80 8.26 13.42
C ARG A 89 18.23 7.84 14.77
N LYS A 90 18.33 6.55 15.10
CA LYS A 90 17.78 6.02 16.36
C LYS A 90 18.59 6.52 17.53
N ARG A 91 17.93 7.20 18.48
CA ARG A 91 18.54 7.65 19.74
C ARG A 91 19.11 6.49 20.56
N ALA A 92 18.61 5.27 20.34
CA ALA A 92 19.18 4.04 20.86
C ALA A 92 20.59 3.73 20.38
N GLY A 93 20.77 3.69 19.06
CA GLY A 93 22.08 3.47 18.45
C GLY A 93 23.05 4.57 18.84
N TRP A 94 22.58 5.83 18.86
CA TRP A 94 23.41 6.96 19.31
C TRP A 94 23.89 6.80 20.75
N VAL A 95 23.01 6.48 21.71
CA VAL A 95 23.43 6.27 23.12
C VAL A 95 24.42 5.11 23.22
N ILE A 96 24.16 3.99 22.54
CA ILE A 96 25.07 2.83 22.58
C ILE A 96 26.44 3.21 22.03
N ALA A 97 26.48 3.88 20.87
CA ALA A 97 27.72 4.33 20.26
C ALA A 97 28.47 5.33 21.14
N VAL A 98 27.77 6.32 21.72
CA VAL A 98 28.38 7.30 22.64
C VAL A 98 28.95 6.62 23.88
N VAL A 99 28.20 5.70 24.50
CA VAL A 99 28.68 4.95 25.68
C VAL A 99 29.90 4.09 25.31
N ALA A 100 29.83 3.34 24.21
CA ALA A 100 30.94 2.50 23.75
C ALA A 100 32.19 3.34 23.46
N PHE A 101 32.07 4.42 22.68
CA PHE A 101 33.20 5.31 22.39
C PHE A 101 33.72 6.03 23.62
N THR A 102 32.86 6.39 24.58
CA THR A 102 33.33 6.98 25.85
C THR A 102 34.17 5.97 26.64
N LEU A 103 33.74 4.71 26.71
CA LEU A 103 34.52 3.65 27.39
C LEU A 103 35.87 3.40 26.71
N VAL A 104 35.90 3.35 25.37
CA VAL A 104 37.14 3.18 24.61
C VAL A 104 38.07 4.39 24.80
N VAL A 105 37.55 5.62 24.67
CA VAL A 105 38.34 6.86 24.90
C VAL A 105 38.91 6.91 26.31
N LEU A 106 38.18 6.45 27.33
CA LEU A 106 38.68 6.36 28.70
C LEU A 106 39.77 5.28 28.85
N ALA A 107 39.63 4.13 28.20
CA ALA A 107 40.65 3.09 28.19
C ALA A 107 41.94 3.58 27.51
N ASP A 108 41.82 4.17 26.31
CA ASP A 108 42.94 4.79 25.58
C ASP A 108 43.64 5.85 26.44
N LEU A 109 42.87 6.69 27.15
CA LEU A 109 43.42 7.71 28.03
C LEU A 109 44.25 7.09 29.16
N VAL A 110 43.76 6.02 29.80
CA VAL A 110 44.48 5.31 30.86
C VAL A 110 45.79 4.72 30.31
N LEU A 111 45.73 4.05 29.16
CA LEU A 111 46.90 3.47 28.50
C LEU A 111 47.93 4.52 28.10
N VAL A 112 47.49 5.66 27.54
CA VAL A 112 48.37 6.79 27.20
C VAL A 112 49.03 7.35 28.46
N VAL A 113 48.28 7.56 29.54
CA VAL A 113 48.84 8.08 30.80
C VAL A 113 49.84 7.09 31.39
N GLU A 114 49.52 5.79 31.44
CA GLU A 114 50.42 4.75 31.93
C GLU A 114 51.70 4.68 31.11
N LEU A 115 51.59 4.70 29.78
CA LEU A 115 52.73 4.66 28.87
C LEU A 115 53.62 5.91 29.03
N VAL A 116 53.02 7.09 29.19
CA VAL A 116 53.76 8.34 29.46
C VAL A 116 54.48 8.26 30.80
N VAL A 117 53.84 7.74 31.85
CA VAL A 117 54.47 7.55 33.18
C VAL A 117 55.64 6.57 33.09
N LEU A 118 55.49 5.45 32.38
CA LEU A 118 56.55 4.45 32.20
C LEU A 118 57.75 5.00 31.42
N VAL A 119 57.49 5.81 30.38
CA VAL A 119 58.54 6.51 29.61
C VAL A 119 59.25 7.55 30.47
N LEU A 120 58.51 8.38 31.22
CA LEU A 120 59.09 9.38 32.13
C LEU A 120 59.88 8.74 33.29
N ALA A 121 59.45 7.57 33.76
CA ALA A 121 60.13 6.80 34.79
C ALA A 121 61.38 6.06 34.27
N GLY A 122 61.72 6.18 32.99
CA GLY A 122 62.87 5.50 32.37
C GLY A 122 62.75 3.98 32.35
N ARG A 123 61.53 3.43 32.50
CA ARG A 123 61.28 1.98 32.54
C ARG A 123 61.07 1.37 31.16
N ILE A 124 60.90 2.20 30.13
CA ILE A 124 60.65 1.82 28.75
C ILE A 124 61.49 2.71 27.82
N ASP A 125 62.15 2.10 26.83
CA ASP A 125 62.99 2.80 25.85
C ASP A 125 62.19 3.58 24.79
N LEU A 126 62.84 4.57 24.15
CA LEU A 126 62.36 5.40 23.02
C LEU A 126 61.76 4.67 21.79
N PRO A 127 62.04 3.37 21.48
CA PRO A 127 61.42 2.66 20.35
C PRO A 127 59.89 2.52 20.42
N ASN A 128 59.25 2.79 21.57
CA ASN A 128 57.80 2.75 21.74
C ASN A 128 57.08 4.07 21.37
N LEU A 129 57.82 5.08 20.88
CA LEU A 129 57.25 6.34 20.39
C LEU A 129 56.18 6.17 19.30
N PRO A 130 56.30 5.23 18.33
CA PRO A 130 55.23 4.95 17.36
C PRO A 130 53.96 4.41 18.02
N THR A 131 54.09 3.58 19.06
CA THR A 131 52.97 3.03 19.84
C THR A 131 52.25 4.16 20.60
N LEU A 132 53.00 5.03 21.28
CA LEU A 132 52.45 6.21 21.93
C LEU A 132 51.75 7.16 20.94
N ALA A 133 52.34 7.36 19.75
CA ALA A 133 51.75 8.18 18.69
C ALA A 133 50.45 7.56 18.14
N ARG A 134 50.38 6.24 18.00
CA ARG A 134 49.16 5.52 17.59
C ARG A 134 48.04 5.72 18.61
N PHE A 135 48.29 5.51 19.90
CA PHE A 135 47.29 5.72 20.94
C PHE A 135 46.87 7.18 21.08
N GLY A 136 47.82 8.13 20.98
CA GLY A 136 47.52 9.56 20.96
C GLY A 136 46.65 9.96 19.76
N PHE A 137 46.91 9.38 18.59
CA PHE A 137 46.09 9.61 17.39
C PHE A 137 44.68 9.00 17.54
N ASN A 138 44.56 7.78 18.06
CA ASN A 138 43.28 7.12 18.36
C ASN A 138 42.44 7.96 19.32
N LEU A 139 43.04 8.42 20.41
CA LEU A 139 42.38 9.27 21.39
C LEU A 139 41.86 10.57 20.76
N ALA A 140 42.64 11.19 19.88
CA ALA A 140 42.24 12.39 19.16
C ALA A 140 41.13 12.11 18.12
N SER A 141 41.24 11.03 17.35
CA SER A 141 40.29 10.68 16.29
C SER A 141 38.93 10.25 16.88
N LEU A 142 38.94 9.33 17.84
CA LEU A 142 37.75 8.87 18.57
C LEU A 142 37.15 9.96 19.42
N GLY A 143 37.98 10.76 20.10
CA GLY A 143 37.54 11.93 20.86
C GLY A 143 36.82 12.97 19.97
N SER A 144 37.35 13.21 18.77
CA SER A 144 36.73 14.10 17.77
C SER A 144 35.40 13.53 17.25
N LEU A 145 35.35 12.22 16.97
CA LEU A 145 34.14 11.53 16.53
C LEU A 145 33.05 11.58 17.62
N LEU A 146 33.43 11.30 18.87
CA LEU A 146 32.56 11.38 20.05
C LEU A 146 32.04 12.80 20.26
N ALA A 147 32.91 13.81 20.19
CA ALA A 147 32.52 15.21 20.29
C ALA A 147 31.54 15.60 19.19
N CYS A 148 31.77 15.17 17.94
CA CYS A 148 30.83 15.37 16.85
C CYS A 148 29.47 14.70 17.14
N MET A 149 29.47 13.44 17.60
CA MET A 149 28.23 12.74 17.94
C MET A 149 27.45 13.44 19.06
N ILE A 150 28.13 14.02 20.05
CA ILE A 150 27.51 14.78 21.14
C ILE A 150 26.96 16.11 20.64
N PHE A 151 27.73 16.84 19.82
CA PHE A 151 27.32 18.14 19.27
C PHE A 151 26.07 18.03 18.40
N TYR A 152 26.03 17.02 17.52
CA TYR A 152 24.90 16.76 16.62
C TYR A 152 23.85 15.80 17.23
N ARG A 153 23.76 15.71 18.56
CA ARG A 153 22.77 14.87 19.26
C ARG A 153 21.32 15.13 18.84
N SER A 154 21.01 16.35 18.41
CA SER A 154 19.68 16.76 17.95
C SER A 154 19.28 16.12 16.62
N GLU A 155 20.20 15.46 15.92
CA GLU A 155 19.91 14.75 14.68
C GLU A 155 19.43 13.31 14.93
N PHE A 156 19.63 12.78 16.14
CA PHE A 156 19.24 11.43 16.58
C PHE A 156 17.96 11.46 17.43
N THR A 157 16.87 11.97 16.85
CA THR A 157 15.61 12.20 17.57
C THR A 157 14.71 10.99 17.67
N ALA A 158 14.92 9.96 16.85
CA ALA A 158 13.98 8.85 16.73
C ALA A 158 13.83 8.12 18.08
N ARG A 159 12.61 8.20 18.62
CA ARG A 159 12.18 7.68 19.92
C ARG A 159 12.08 6.16 19.87
N ARG A 160 12.43 5.54 20.99
CA ARG A 160 12.29 4.09 21.22
C ARG A 160 10.87 3.78 21.66
N GLN A 161 10.42 2.54 21.42
CA GLN A 161 9.19 2.05 22.03
C GLN A 161 9.34 1.99 23.56
N PRO A 162 8.37 2.45 24.36
CA PRO A 162 8.37 2.20 25.80
C PRO A 162 8.38 0.68 26.06
N GLY A 163 9.35 0.21 26.87
CA GLY A 163 9.52 -1.21 27.19
C GLY A 163 10.46 -2.01 26.30
N SER A 164 10.91 -1.50 25.13
CA SER A 164 11.91 -2.21 24.31
C SER A 164 13.26 -2.31 25.02
N ALA A 165 13.62 -1.32 25.83
CA ALA A 165 14.81 -1.36 26.66
C ALA A 165 14.77 -2.51 27.69
N ARG A 166 13.62 -2.77 28.31
CA ARG A 166 13.46 -3.90 29.24
C ARG A 166 13.58 -5.24 28.53
N LYS A 167 12.98 -5.37 27.33
CA LYS A 167 13.12 -6.59 26.52
C LYS A 167 14.56 -6.80 26.05
N ALA A 168 15.22 -5.75 25.55
CA ALA A 168 16.62 -5.82 25.16
C ALA A 168 17.52 -6.19 26.34
N LEU A 169 17.28 -5.60 27.52
CA LEU A 169 18.00 -5.94 28.74
C LEU A 169 17.73 -7.39 29.16
N ALA A 170 16.47 -7.85 29.12
CA ALA A 170 16.13 -9.24 29.42
C ALA A 170 16.78 -10.22 28.42
N THR A 171 16.81 -9.89 27.13
CA THR A 171 17.50 -10.67 26.10
C THR A 171 19.02 -10.68 26.32
N LEU A 172 19.61 -9.54 26.70
CA LEU A 172 21.04 -9.43 27.01
C LEU A 172 21.41 -10.25 28.24
N VAL A 173 20.70 -10.07 29.35
CA VAL A 173 20.95 -10.78 30.62
C VAL A 173 20.70 -12.28 30.44
N GLY A 174 19.57 -12.66 29.81
CA GLY A 174 19.26 -14.06 29.56
C GLY A 174 20.25 -14.74 28.61
N GLY A 175 20.63 -14.08 27.53
CA GLY A 175 21.61 -14.63 26.58
C GLY A 175 23.02 -14.72 27.16
N LEU A 176 23.45 -13.75 27.96
CA LEU A 176 24.73 -13.82 28.67
C LEU A 176 24.72 -14.92 29.73
N ALA A 177 23.62 -15.08 30.48
CA ALA A 177 23.48 -16.19 31.43
C ALA A 177 23.55 -17.56 30.75
N ILE A 178 22.89 -17.73 29.59
CA ILE A 178 22.99 -18.94 28.77
C ILE A 178 24.43 -19.13 28.30
N THR A 179 25.09 -18.07 27.84
CA THR A 179 26.47 -18.14 27.36
C THR A 179 27.44 -18.55 28.47
N VAL A 180 27.28 -18.00 29.68
CA VAL A 180 28.06 -18.39 30.86
C VAL A 180 27.78 -19.84 31.24
N GLY A 181 26.52 -20.27 31.25
CA GLY A 181 26.14 -21.65 31.59
C GLY A 181 26.71 -22.68 30.60
N VAL A 182 26.55 -22.43 29.29
CA VAL A 182 27.09 -23.28 28.22
C VAL A 182 28.61 -23.23 28.22
N GLY A 183 29.22 -22.05 28.39
CA GLY A 183 30.67 -21.91 28.50
C GLY A 183 31.24 -22.69 29.68
N MET A 184 30.60 -22.59 30.86
CA MET A 184 31.00 -23.36 32.06
C MET A 184 30.87 -24.86 31.80
N LEU A 185 29.78 -25.32 31.18
CA LEU A 185 29.60 -26.72 30.82
C LEU A 185 30.71 -27.21 29.89
N LEU A 186 30.99 -26.49 28.81
CA LEU A 186 32.01 -26.87 27.83
C LEU A 186 33.41 -26.90 28.44
N VAL A 187 33.75 -25.91 29.26
CA VAL A 187 35.04 -25.86 29.97
C VAL A 187 35.09 -26.90 31.11
N THR A 188 33.96 -27.38 31.63
CA THR A 188 33.97 -28.52 32.57
C THR A 188 34.16 -29.86 31.88
N LEU A 189 33.59 -30.05 30.68
CA LEU A 189 33.70 -31.28 29.90
C LEU A 189 35.05 -31.40 29.17
N PHE A 190 35.60 -30.27 28.75
CA PHE A 190 36.88 -30.17 28.05
C PHE A 190 37.78 -29.14 28.74
N PRO A 191 38.21 -29.42 29.99
CA PRO A 191 38.91 -28.44 30.83
C PRO A 191 40.27 -28.02 30.28
N GLY A 192 40.86 -28.78 29.36
CA GLY A 192 42.25 -28.57 28.94
C GLY A 192 43.13 -28.64 30.19
N ALA A 193 43.73 -27.50 30.55
CA ALA A 193 44.55 -27.34 31.75
C ALA A 193 44.02 -26.26 32.72
N LEU A 194 42.74 -25.90 32.66
CA LEU A 194 42.10 -24.95 33.59
C LEU A 194 41.77 -25.63 34.92
N GLU A 195 42.42 -25.20 36.00
CA GLU A 195 42.22 -25.71 37.35
C GLU A 195 41.10 -24.99 38.10
N GLY A 196 40.16 -25.78 38.64
CA GLY A 196 39.12 -25.33 39.57
C GLY A 196 37.98 -24.49 38.96
N PRO A 197 36.82 -24.42 39.63
CA PRO A 197 35.64 -23.68 39.13
C PRO A 197 35.86 -22.16 39.05
N ARG A 198 36.76 -21.60 39.89
CA ARG A 198 37.09 -20.17 39.89
C ARG A 198 37.89 -19.76 38.64
N GLY A 199 38.88 -20.56 38.23
CA GLY A 199 39.66 -20.30 37.01
C GLY A 199 38.81 -20.37 35.74
N ARG A 200 37.85 -21.30 35.69
CA ARG A 200 36.89 -21.43 34.58
C ARG A 200 35.97 -20.23 34.46
N LEU A 201 35.45 -19.74 35.59
CA LEU A 201 34.62 -18.54 35.62
C LEU A 201 35.41 -17.29 35.22
N ALA A 202 36.64 -17.15 35.72
CA ALA A 202 37.53 -16.04 35.37
C ALA A 202 37.82 -16.00 33.86
N TRP A 203 38.08 -17.15 33.24
CA TRP A 203 38.27 -17.25 31.79
C TRP A 203 37.03 -16.81 30.99
N ILE A 204 35.82 -17.21 31.41
CA ILE A 204 34.57 -16.81 30.74
C ILE A 204 34.33 -15.31 30.89
N VAL A 205 34.54 -14.75 32.08
CA VAL A 205 34.39 -13.30 32.34
C VAL A 205 35.38 -12.51 31.49
N GLN A 206 36.64 -12.94 31.44
CA GLN A 206 37.66 -12.33 30.58
C GLN A 206 37.28 -12.44 29.10
N ARG A 207 36.70 -13.56 28.67
CA ARG A 207 36.26 -13.74 27.27
C ARG A 207 35.06 -12.86 26.90
N ILE A 208 34.11 -12.68 27.82
CA ILE A 208 33.02 -11.73 27.64
C ILE A 208 33.57 -10.29 27.63
N GLY A 209 34.51 -9.98 28.52
CA GLY A 209 35.23 -8.70 28.55
C GLY A 209 35.92 -8.39 27.23
N PHE A 210 36.67 -9.35 26.69
CA PHE A 210 37.31 -9.28 25.37
C PHE A 210 36.29 -8.95 24.26
N ALA A 211 35.14 -9.61 24.27
CA ALA A 211 34.11 -9.40 23.25
C ALA A 211 33.42 -8.02 23.34
N VAL A 212 33.52 -7.32 24.48
CA VAL A 212 32.85 -6.03 24.73
C VAL A 212 33.83 -4.86 24.69
N LEU A 213 35.05 -5.05 25.17
CA LEU A 213 36.06 -4.01 25.41
C LEU A 213 37.33 -4.19 24.58
N GLY A 214 37.44 -5.26 23.78
CA GLY A 214 38.56 -5.51 22.88
C GLY A 214 39.75 -6.24 23.52
N GLU A 215 40.81 -6.44 22.73
CA GLU A 215 42.06 -7.09 23.13
C GLU A 215 42.74 -6.36 24.30
N GLU A 216 42.67 -5.03 24.32
CA GLU A 216 43.39 -4.17 25.28
C GLU A 216 42.86 -4.26 26.73
N PHE A 217 41.62 -4.72 26.94
CA PHE A 217 41.09 -4.98 28.29
C PHE A 217 41.71 -6.23 28.94
N VAL A 218 42.21 -7.17 28.11
CA VAL A 218 42.72 -8.46 28.58
C VAL A 218 44.11 -8.36 29.20
N ASP A 219 44.89 -7.32 28.86
CA ASP A 219 46.23 -7.10 29.42
C ASP A 219 46.23 -6.60 30.87
N VAL A 220 45.09 -6.15 31.39
CA VAL A 220 44.93 -5.68 32.79
C VAL A 220 44.66 -6.84 33.77
N LEU A 221 44.11 -7.96 33.29
CA LEU A 221 43.95 -9.17 34.10
C LEU A 221 45.08 -10.17 33.76
N PRO A 222 45.65 -10.88 34.74
CA PRO A 222 46.65 -11.90 34.46
C PRO A 222 46.12 -12.90 33.42
N PRO A 223 46.86 -13.17 32.33
CA PRO A 223 46.41 -14.14 31.35
C PRO A 223 46.24 -15.49 32.06
N PRO A 224 45.13 -16.20 31.85
CA PRO A 224 44.94 -17.53 32.39
C PRO A 224 46.11 -18.38 31.87
N MET A 225 46.84 -19.02 32.78
CA MET A 225 48.08 -19.73 32.48
C MET A 225 47.94 -20.80 31.38
N THR A 226 46.70 -21.21 31.07
CA THR A 226 46.35 -22.20 30.05
C THR A 226 45.00 -21.90 29.40
N SER A 227 44.92 -22.05 28.07
CA SER A 227 43.71 -21.81 27.29
C SER A 227 42.98 -23.13 26.98
N PRO A 228 41.63 -23.17 27.04
CA PRO A 228 40.86 -24.30 26.55
C PRO A 228 40.98 -24.42 25.01
N PRO A 229 40.57 -25.55 24.41
CA PRO A 229 40.62 -25.73 22.96
C PRO A 229 40.06 -24.54 22.18
N THR A 230 40.75 -24.12 21.12
CA THR A 230 40.45 -22.90 20.34
C THR A 230 39.01 -22.86 19.83
N TRP A 231 38.39 -24.02 19.56
CA TRP A 231 36.99 -24.09 19.12
C TRP A 231 36.00 -23.63 20.21
N ILE A 232 36.29 -23.85 21.50
CA ILE A 232 35.46 -23.38 22.62
C ILE A 232 35.52 -21.84 22.68
N ASN A 233 36.71 -21.30 22.46
CA ASN A 233 36.95 -19.86 22.40
C ASN A 233 36.12 -19.17 21.28
N THR A 234 36.07 -19.79 20.11
CA THR A 234 35.27 -19.33 18.97
C THR A 234 33.77 -19.48 19.24
N PHE A 235 33.35 -20.60 19.83
CA PHE A 235 31.94 -20.88 20.10
C PHE A 235 31.34 -19.96 21.17
N VAL A 236 32.05 -19.75 22.28
CA VAL A 236 31.62 -18.79 23.32
C VAL A 236 31.56 -17.37 22.74
N GLY A 237 32.57 -16.97 21.94
CA GLY A 237 32.55 -15.69 21.25
C GLY A 237 31.34 -15.52 20.31
N LEU A 238 30.96 -16.57 19.59
CA LEU A 238 29.75 -16.59 18.75
C LEU A 238 28.47 -16.42 19.58
N LEU A 239 28.35 -17.09 20.72
CA LEU A 239 27.17 -16.96 21.61
C LEU A 239 27.04 -15.57 22.21
N VAL A 240 28.16 -14.95 22.62
CA VAL A 240 28.19 -13.55 23.05
C VAL A 240 27.75 -12.64 21.90
N GLY A 241 28.31 -12.82 20.70
CA GLY A 241 27.91 -12.08 19.51
C GLY A 241 26.42 -12.22 19.16
N LEU A 242 25.87 -13.43 19.21
CA LEU A 242 24.45 -13.71 18.99
C LEU A 242 23.57 -13.07 20.06
N THR A 243 24.02 -13.03 21.31
CA THR A 243 23.30 -12.37 22.40
C THR A 243 23.22 -10.87 22.19
N PHE A 244 24.34 -10.21 21.88
CA PHE A 244 24.36 -8.79 21.55
C PHE A 244 23.53 -8.49 20.32
N PHE A 245 23.60 -9.34 19.29
CA PHE A 245 22.79 -9.27 18.09
C PHE A 245 21.29 -9.33 18.40
N ALA A 246 20.86 -10.31 19.20
CA ALA A 246 19.47 -10.48 19.60
C ALA A 246 18.97 -9.32 20.48
N ALA A 247 19.77 -8.86 21.44
CA ALA A 247 19.45 -7.72 22.29
C ALA A 247 19.33 -6.42 21.48
N LEU A 248 20.22 -6.22 20.51
CA LEU A 248 20.18 -5.07 19.62
C LEU A 248 18.97 -5.10 18.69
N ILE A 249 18.60 -6.26 18.13
CA ILE A 249 17.34 -6.42 17.38
C ILE A 249 16.14 -6.11 18.29
N ALA A 250 16.10 -6.63 19.52
CA ALA A 250 15.04 -6.36 20.47
C ALA A 250 14.92 -4.86 20.82
N LEU A 251 16.05 -4.16 20.93
CA LEU A 251 16.11 -2.72 21.15
C LEU A 251 15.71 -1.91 19.91
N MET A 252 16.11 -2.39 18.72
CA MET A 252 15.91 -1.73 17.42
C MET A 252 14.56 -2.00 16.79
N ARG A 253 13.79 -3.00 17.25
CA ARG A 253 12.39 -3.20 16.88
C ARG A 253 11.58 -2.00 17.37
N SER A 254 11.60 -0.94 16.57
CA SER A 254 10.73 0.23 16.66
C SER A 254 9.34 -0.22 16.20
N GLN A 255 8.65 -0.93 17.08
CA GLN A 255 7.26 -1.28 16.88
C GLN A 255 6.46 -0.28 17.70
N ARG A 256 5.96 0.78 17.05
CA ARG A 256 4.64 1.24 17.43
C ARG A 256 3.75 0.07 17.01
N ARG A 257 3.36 -0.77 17.99
CA ARG A 257 2.31 -1.79 17.78
C ARG A 257 1.25 -1.16 16.89
N ALA A 258 0.81 -1.89 15.87
CA ALA A 258 -0.25 -1.49 14.95
C ALA A 258 -1.24 -0.58 15.67
N ALA A 259 -1.08 0.74 15.47
CA ALA A 259 -2.09 1.68 15.93
C ALA A 259 -3.16 1.54 14.87
N LEU A 260 -3.93 0.46 14.97
CA LEU A 260 -5.07 0.24 14.12
C LEU A 260 -5.96 1.47 14.22
N MET A 261 -6.74 1.71 13.16
CA MET A 261 -7.71 2.79 13.15
C MET A 261 -8.55 2.68 14.43
N SER A 262 -8.50 3.71 15.28
CA SER A 262 -9.30 3.67 16.50
C SER A 262 -10.78 3.85 16.15
N ALA A 263 -11.68 3.36 17.00
CA ALA A 263 -13.12 3.53 16.81
C ALA A 263 -13.53 5.03 16.76
N ALA A 264 -12.76 5.91 17.41
CA ALA A 264 -12.98 7.36 17.38
C ALA A 264 -12.45 8.01 16.09
N ASP A 265 -11.46 7.41 15.42
CA ASP A 265 -10.85 7.95 14.21
C ASP A 265 -11.62 7.59 12.94
N GLU A 266 -12.21 6.38 12.87
CA GLU A 266 -12.91 5.89 11.68
C GLU A 266 -14.03 6.85 11.19
N PRO A 267 -14.91 7.40 12.06
CA PRO A 267 -15.92 8.38 11.65
C PRO A 267 -15.32 9.65 11.03
N ARG A 268 -14.21 10.15 11.60
CA ARG A 268 -13.52 11.35 11.11
C ARG A 268 -12.86 11.10 9.76
N VAL A 269 -12.23 9.94 9.59
CA VAL A 269 -11.67 9.51 8.31
C VAL A 269 -12.76 9.41 7.25
N ARG A 270 -13.91 8.80 7.57
CA ARG A 270 -15.04 8.69 6.65
C ARG A 270 -15.58 10.06 6.22
N ALA A 271 -15.66 11.03 7.13
CA ALA A 271 -16.04 12.40 6.80
C ALA A 271 -15.06 13.04 5.79
N LEU A 272 -13.75 12.88 6.01
CA LEU A 272 -12.72 13.39 5.09
C LEU A 272 -12.74 12.68 3.72
N VAL A 273 -13.07 11.39 3.68
CA VAL A 273 -13.20 10.62 2.43
C VAL A 273 -14.33 11.17 1.56
N VAL A 274 -15.45 11.62 2.15
CA VAL A 274 -16.54 12.27 1.40
C VAL A 274 -16.05 13.55 0.71
N GLU A 275 -15.17 14.32 1.35
CA GLU A 275 -14.55 15.52 0.77
C GLU A 275 -13.42 15.21 -0.24
N SER A 276 -13.07 13.94 -0.45
CA SER A 276 -11.95 13.48 -1.29
C SER A 276 -12.41 12.96 -2.67
N GLU A 277 -13.28 13.71 -3.35
CA GLU A 277 -13.94 13.26 -4.60
C GLU A 277 -12.98 13.00 -5.78
N ALA A 278 -11.75 13.50 -5.70
CA ALA A 278 -10.76 13.40 -6.77
C ALA A 278 -10.05 12.03 -6.83
N ASP A 279 -9.88 11.35 -5.69
CA ASP A 279 -9.12 10.10 -5.62
C ASP A 279 -10.03 8.88 -5.48
N SER A 280 -10.01 7.99 -6.47
CA SER A 280 -10.75 6.72 -6.46
C SER A 280 -10.31 5.76 -5.34
N LEU A 281 -9.11 5.96 -4.79
CA LEU A 281 -8.57 5.14 -3.72
C LEU A 281 -8.89 5.67 -2.31
N ALA A 282 -9.52 6.85 -2.20
CA ALA A 282 -9.76 7.50 -0.92
C ALA A 282 -10.56 6.63 0.06
N TYR A 283 -11.54 5.84 -0.42
CA TYR A 283 -12.35 4.99 0.46
C TYR A 283 -11.54 3.90 1.18
N PHE A 284 -10.46 3.41 0.57
CA PHE A 284 -9.58 2.42 1.20
C PHE A 284 -8.80 2.99 2.40
N ALA A 285 -8.79 4.31 2.60
CA ALA A 285 -8.27 4.93 3.83
C ALA A 285 -9.04 4.48 5.09
N THR A 286 -10.29 4.03 4.95
CA THR A 286 -11.13 3.54 6.06
C THR A 286 -10.75 2.16 6.58
N ARG A 287 -9.78 1.49 5.95
CA ARG A 287 -9.33 0.17 6.34
C ARG A 287 -8.72 0.18 7.75
N ARG A 288 -9.20 -0.70 8.62
CA ARG A 288 -8.86 -0.70 10.06
C ARG A 288 -7.43 -1.13 10.39
N ASP A 289 -6.73 -1.78 9.47
CA ASP A 289 -5.30 -2.11 9.64
C ASP A 289 -4.35 -0.93 9.37
N LYS A 290 -4.89 0.23 8.97
CA LYS A 290 -4.18 1.49 8.82
C LYS A 290 -4.30 2.35 10.07
N SER A 291 -3.21 3.02 10.41
CA SER A 291 -3.19 4.16 11.33
C SER A 291 -3.54 5.45 10.57
N VAL A 292 -3.88 6.51 11.31
CA VAL A 292 -4.11 7.83 10.74
C VAL A 292 -3.32 8.91 11.48
N VAL A 293 -2.82 9.90 10.74
CA VAL A 293 -2.35 11.18 11.28
C VAL A 293 -3.21 12.29 10.72
N PHE A 294 -3.89 13.03 11.59
CA PHE A 294 -4.65 14.22 11.21
C PHE A 294 -3.73 15.44 11.18
N ALA A 295 -3.98 16.35 10.23
CA ALA A 295 -3.49 17.71 10.33
C ALA A 295 -4.04 18.38 11.61
N ALA A 296 -3.34 19.39 12.13
CA ALA A 296 -3.77 20.12 13.32
C ALA A 296 -5.18 20.74 13.17
N SER A 297 -5.57 21.11 11.94
CA SER A 297 -6.91 21.62 11.62
C SER A 297 -8.00 20.55 11.64
N GLY A 298 -7.64 19.26 11.60
CA GLY A 298 -8.58 18.15 11.44
C GLY A 298 -9.23 18.04 10.07
N ARG A 299 -8.90 18.93 9.12
CA ARG A 299 -9.49 18.99 7.77
C ARG A 299 -8.81 18.11 6.73
N SER A 300 -7.71 17.47 7.10
CA SER A 300 -7.01 16.51 6.24
C SER A 300 -6.26 15.50 7.08
N ALA A 301 -5.95 14.36 6.49
CA ALA A 301 -5.18 13.31 7.17
C ALA A 301 -4.38 12.46 6.19
N VAL A 302 -3.37 11.75 6.71
CA VAL A 302 -2.66 10.70 5.98
C VAL A 302 -2.92 9.38 6.69
N THR A 303 -3.40 8.38 5.95
CA THR A 303 -3.53 7.02 6.46
C THR A 303 -2.32 6.18 6.06
N TYR A 304 -1.79 5.43 7.00
CA TYR A 304 -0.51 4.75 6.84
C TYR A 304 -0.44 3.42 7.60
N ARG A 305 0.48 2.55 7.21
CA ARG A 305 0.90 1.38 8.00
C ARG A 305 2.43 1.31 8.05
N VAL A 306 2.96 0.66 9.08
CA VAL A 306 4.41 0.54 9.25
C VAL A 306 4.84 -0.91 9.08
N ASP A 307 5.53 -1.19 7.98
CA ASP A 307 6.02 -2.52 7.62
C ASP A 307 7.55 -2.45 7.39
N LEU A 308 8.31 -3.37 8.00
CA LEU A 308 9.79 -3.43 7.90
C LEU A 308 10.53 -2.12 8.29
N GLY A 309 9.86 -1.22 9.04
CA GLY A 309 10.39 0.09 9.41
C GLY A 309 10.16 1.17 8.35
N VAL A 310 9.38 0.88 7.32
CA VAL A 310 8.86 1.83 6.34
C VAL A 310 7.45 2.24 6.78
N CYS A 311 7.22 3.54 6.92
CA CYS A 311 5.90 4.10 7.10
C CYS A 311 5.30 4.32 5.71
N LEU A 312 4.46 3.39 5.28
CA LEU A 312 3.77 3.38 4.00
C LEU A 312 2.44 4.12 4.14
N ALA A 313 2.33 5.31 3.54
CA ALA A 313 1.05 5.97 3.31
C ALA A 313 0.33 5.32 2.13
N SER A 314 -1.00 5.23 2.23
CA SER A 314 -1.88 4.69 1.19
C SER A 314 -2.50 5.85 0.41
N SER A 315 -2.22 5.92 -0.90
CA SER A 315 -2.71 6.94 -1.84
C SER A 315 -2.49 8.39 -1.40
N ASP A 316 -3.37 9.29 -1.82
CA ASP A 316 -3.32 10.72 -1.53
C ASP A 316 -3.70 10.99 -0.06
N PRO A 317 -3.31 12.15 0.50
CA PRO A 317 -3.91 12.61 1.74
C PRO A 317 -5.43 12.74 1.58
N ILE A 318 -6.20 12.33 2.60
CA ILE A 318 -7.65 12.47 2.61
C ILE A 318 -8.05 13.87 3.08
N GLY A 319 -9.12 14.42 2.52
CA GLY A 319 -9.62 15.78 2.72
C GLY A 319 -9.30 16.71 1.53
N PRO A 320 -9.68 17.99 1.60
CA PRO A 320 -9.49 18.93 0.50
C PRO A 320 -7.99 19.18 0.17
N PRO A 321 -7.62 19.29 -1.11
CA PRO A 321 -6.22 19.46 -1.55
C PRO A 321 -5.47 20.62 -0.89
N ASP A 322 -6.15 21.73 -0.59
CA ASP A 322 -5.56 22.91 0.05
C ASP A 322 -5.01 22.61 1.46
N HIS A 323 -5.53 21.57 2.12
CA HIS A 323 -5.11 21.16 3.47
C HIS A 323 -4.09 20.01 3.44
N TRP A 324 -3.76 19.44 2.28
CA TRP A 324 -2.81 18.34 2.17
C TRP A 324 -1.41 18.65 2.72
N PRO A 325 -0.81 19.84 2.48
CA PRO A 325 0.53 20.13 2.99
C PRO A 325 0.64 20.01 4.52
N ALA A 326 -0.41 20.39 5.26
CA ALA A 326 -0.44 20.27 6.71
C ALA A 326 -0.49 18.82 7.19
N ALA A 327 -1.26 17.96 6.50
CA ALA A 327 -1.32 16.53 6.82
C ALA A 327 -0.02 15.81 6.48
N ILE A 328 0.59 16.12 5.33
CA ILE A 328 1.89 15.56 4.94
C ILE A 328 2.96 15.96 5.95
N LYS A 329 2.99 17.23 6.39
CA LYS A 329 3.92 17.70 7.42
C LYS A 329 3.73 16.95 8.74
N ALA A 330 2.50 16.83 9.24
CA ALA A 330 2.21 16.10 10.47
C ALA A 330 2.63 14.62 10.38
N TRP A 331 2.43 14.00 9.21
CA TRP A 331 2.88 12.64 8.95
C TRP A 331 4.41 12.52 8.90
N GLN A 332 5.11 13.46 8.27
CA GLN A 332 6.57 13.50 8.25
C GLN A 332 7.17 13.69 9.65
N GLU A 333 6.60 14.58 10.46
CA GLU A 333 6.99 14.76 11.87
C GLU A 333 6.82 13.46 12.68
N LEU A 334 5.75 12.70 12.40
CA LEU A 334 5.54 11.38 13.00
C LEU A 334 6.63 10.38 12.55
N VAL A 335 6.90 10.33 11.25
CA VAL A 335 7.92 9.46 10.65
C VAL A 335 9.30 9.75 11.27
N ASP A 336 9.67 11.02 11.39
CA ASP A 336 10.92 11.48 12.00
C ASP A 336 10.98 11.13 13.49
N THR A 337 9.86 11.29 14.21
CA THR A 337 9.76 10.95 15.63
C THR A 337 10.09 9.47 15.90
N TYR A 338 9.81 8.56 14.97
CA TYR A 338 10.06 7.12 15.14
C TYR A 338 11.22 6.57 14.29
N GLY A 339 11.84 7.41 13.45
CA GLY A 339 12.92 7.01 12.55
C GLY A 339 12.47 5.96 11.52
N TRP A 340 11.24 6.11 11.02
CA TRP A 340 10.73 5.29 9.93
C TRP A 340 11.18 5.85 8.57
N THR A 341 11.24 5.00 7.56
CA THR A 341 11.42 5.46 6.18
C THR A 341 10.06 5.86 5.62
N PRO A 342 9.83 7.11 5.18
CA PRO A 342 8.57 7.50 4.57
C PRO A 342 8.47 6.96 3.14
N ALA A 343 7.32 6.39 2.82
CA ALA A 343 6.95 6.05 1.46
C ALA A 343 5.44 6.18 1.26
N VAL A 344 5.01 6.41 0.02
CA VAL A 344 3.61 6.52 -0.36
C VAL A 344 3.36 5.60 -1.54
N LEU A 345 2.33 4.75 -1.44
CA LEU A 345 1.97 3.79 -2.46
C LEU A 345 0.65 4.20 -3.14
N GLY A 346 0.65 4.33 -4.47
CA GLY A 346 -0.57 4.56 -5.24
C GLY A 346 -1.07 6.01 -5.26
N ALA A 347 -0.21 6.99 -5.02
CA ALA A 347 -0.59 8.41 -5.08
C ALA A 347 -1.06 8.77 -6.50
N SER A 348 -2.10 9.61 -6.61
CA SER A 348 -2.46 10.26 -7.87
C SER A 348 -1.37 11.24 -8.32
N GLU A 349 -1.49 11.81 -9.50
CA GLU A 349 -0.58 12.87 -9.95
C GLU A 349 -0.61 14.10 -9.03
N ALA A 350 -1.80 14.49 -8.56
CA ALA A 350 -1.97 15.61 -7.65
C ALA A 350 -1.33 15.32 -6.28
N GLY A 351 -1.57 14.14 -5.71
CA GLY A 351 -0.98 13.74 -4.44
C GLY A 351 0.54 13.58 -4.55
N ALA A 352 1.03 12.94 -5.62
CA ALA A 352 2.46 12.81 -5.89
C ALA A 352 3.15 14.17 -6.00
N THR A 353 2.49 15.17 -6.61
CA THR A 353 2.97 16.55 -6.66
C THR A 353 3.05 17.17 -5.26
N ALA A 354 2.03 16.95 -4.42
CA ALA A 354 2.02 17.43 -3.04
C ALA A 354 3.14 16.79 -2.20
N TYR A 355 3.35 15.48 -2.33
CA TYR A 355 4.44 14.76 -1.68
C TYR A 355 5.82 15.22 -2.18
N ALA A 356 5.98 15.44 -3.49
CA ALA A 356 7.23 15.90 -4.08
C ALA A 356 7.68 17.27 -3.55
N ARG A 357 6.74 18.19 -3.32
CA ARG A 357 7.02 19.52 -2.72
C ARG A 357 7.63 19.43 -1.31
N THR A 358 7.42 18.30 -0.62
CA THR A 358 7.99 18.05 0.72
C THR A 358 9.33 17.30 0.69
N GLY A 359 9.91 17.09 -0.50
CA GLY A 359 11.23 16.47 -0.69
C GLY A 359 11.22 14.97 -0.99
N LEU A 360 10.04 14.36 -1.17
CA LEU A 360 9.95 12.97 -1.64
C LEU A 360 10.24 12.87 -3.13
N ARG A 361 10.96 11.82 -3.53
CA ARG A 361 11.16 11.42 -4.91
C ARG A 361 9.93 10.67 -5.39
N VAL A 362 9.60 10.81 -6.67
CA VAL A 362 8.40 10.22 -7.27
C VAL A 362 8.83 9.33 -8.44
N ILE A 363 8.29 8.12 -8.50
CA ILE A 363 8.37 7.26 -9.69
C ILE A 363 6.96 6.82 -10.08
N ARG A 364 6.70 6.74 -11.39
CA ARG A 364 5.43 6.18 -11.89
C ARG A 364 5.41 4.69 -11.54
N LEU A 365 4.39 4.29 -10.80
CA LEU A 365 4.20 2.92 -10.35
C LEU A 365 3.42 2.11 -11.39
N GLY A 366 2.48 2.72 -12.11
CA GLY A 366 1.58 2.06 -13.06
C GLY A 366 0.38 2.93 -13.36
N ASP A 367 -0.70 2.34 -13.88
CA ASP A 367 -1.92 3.07 -14.24
C ASP A 367 -3.20 2.38 -13.73
N GLU A 368 -4.17 3.18 -13.35
CA GLU A 368 -5.52 2.78 -12.98
C GLU A 368 -6.45 2.82 -14.19
N ALA A 369 -7.31 1.80 -14.30
CA ALA A 369 -8.27 1.69 -15.38
C ALA A 369 -9.64 2.29 -14.97
N ILE A 370 -10.00 3.44 -15.52
CA ILE A 370 -11.28 4.11 -15.25
C ILE A 370 -12.23 3.99 -16.43
N LEU A 371 -13.43 3.50 -16.19
CA LEU A 371 -14.51 3.44 -17.16
C LEU A 371 -15.43 4.65 -16.98
N GLU A 372 -15.46 5.50 -17.99
CA GLU A 372 -16.41 6.60 -18.10
C GLU A 372 -17.71 6.11 -18.75
N VAL A 373 -18.84 6.24 -18.06
CA VAL A 373 -20.15 5.73 -18.51
C VAL A 373 -20.56 6.35 -19.85
N LYS A 374 -20.26 7.63 -20.06
CA LYS A 374 -20.51 8.34 -21.33
C LYS A 374 -19.77 7.74 -22.53
N ASN A 375 -18.62 7.12 -22.30
CA ASN A 375 -17.72 6.59 -23.33
C ASN A 375 -17.88 5.09 -23.52
N PHE A 376 -18.48 4.39 -22.55
CA PHE A 376 -18.65 2.95 -22.59
C PHE A 376 -19.79 2.54 -23.53
N ARG A 377 -19.46 1.92 -24.67
CA ARG A 377 -20.44 1.44 -25.67
C ARG A 377 -20.16 -0.01 -26.05
N LEU A 378 -20.97 -0.94 -25.54
CA LEU A 378 -20.81 -2.38 -25.79
C LEU A 378 -21.00 -2.76 -27.27
N GLU A 379 -21.79 -1.98 -28.02
CA GLU A 379 -22.05 -2.18 -29.45
C GLU A 379 -20.86 -1.83 -30.35
N GLY A 380 -19.87 -1.09 -29.83
CA GLY A 380 -18.70 -0.68 -30.59
C GLY A 380 -17.96 -1.85 -31.24
N ARG A 381 -17.34 -1.61 -32.40
CA ARG A 381 -16.59 -2.63 -33.15
C ARG A 381 -15.49 -3.27 -32.30
N GLU A 382 -14.79 -2.45 -31.52
CA GLU A 382 -13.64 -2.88 -30.74
C GLU A 382 -14.03 -3.54 -29.41
N MET A 383 -15.30 -3.40 -28.99
CA MET A 383 -15.90 -4.11 -27.85
C MET A 383 -16.45 -5.50 -28.25
N ARG A 384 -16.27 -5.93 -29.51
CA ARG A 384 -16.76 -7.23 -30.01
C ARG A 384 -16.38 -8.42 -29.13
N PRO A 385 -15.14 -8.57 -28.62
CA PRO A 385 -14.80 -9.70 -27.75
C PRO A 385 -15.60 -9.71 -26.44
N VAL A 386 -15.77 -8.53 -25.81
CA VAL A 386 -16.56 -8.37 -24.58
C VAL A 386 -18.03 -8.67 -24.87
N ARG A 387 -18.59 -8.10 -25.94
CA ARG A 387 -19.97 -8.33 -26.36
C ARG A 387 -20.27 -9.81 -26.62
N GLN A 388 -19.37 -10.52 -27.31
CA GLN A 388 -19.52 -11.95 -27.57
C GLN A 388 -19.50 -12.78 -26.29
N ALA A 389 -18.62 -12.45 -25.33
CA ALA A 389 -18.60 -13.12 -24.03
C ALA A 389 -19.90 -12.90 -23.25
N VAL A 390 -20.40 -11.65 -23.22
CA VAL A 390 -21.67 -11.28 -22.57
C VAL A 390 -22.85 -12.01 -23.21
N GLN A 391 -23.00 -11.94 -24.54
CA GLN A 391 -24.09 -12.59 -25.27
C GLN A 391 -24.08 -14.11 -25.06
N ARG A 392 -22.90 -14.75 -25.08
CA ARG A 392 -22.78 -16.18 -24.82
C ARG A 392 -23.27 -16.55 -23.42
N LEU A 393 -22.90 -15.78 -22.38
CA LEU A 393 -23.37 -16.07 -21.03
C LEU A 393 -24.86 -15.80 -20.85
N GLN A 394 -25.40 -14.75 -21.47
CA GLN A 394 -26.84 -14.49 -21.47
C GLN A 394 -27.61 -15.63 -22.16
N GLN A 395 -27.11 -16.16 -23.28
CA GLN A 395 -27.69 -17.33 -23.96
C GLN A 395 -27.61 -18.60 -23.12
N LEU A 396 -26.56 -18.74 -22.29
CA LEU A 396 -26.44 -19.84 -21.33
C LEU A 396 -27.36 -19.66 -20.10
N GLY A 397 -28.09 -18.54 -19.98
CA GLY A 397 -29.04 -18.27 -18.91
C GLY A 397 -28.42 -17.65 -17.65
N TYR A 398 -27.21 -17.08 -17.75
CA TYR A 398 -26.65 -16.31 -16.64
C TYR A 398 -27.40 -14.99 -16.47
N HIS A 399 -27.67 -14.61 -15.23
CA HIS A 399 -28.31 -13.34 -14.87
C HIS A 399 -27.43 -12.55 -13.91
N THR A 400 -27.58 -11.23 -13.90
CA THR A 400 -26.84 -10.34 -12.99
C THR A 400 -27.77 -9.61 -12.05
N ARG A 401 -27.34 -9.45 -10.80
CA ARG A 401 -28.03 -8.67 -9.77
C ARG A 401 -27.08 -7.59 -9.25
N ILE A 402 -27.60 -6.37 -9.09
CA ILE A 402 -26.85 -5.23 -8.57
C ILE A 402 -27.61 -4.66 -7.38
N ARG A 403 -26.98 -4.61 -6.21
CA ARG A 403 -27.58 -4.15 -4.96
C ARG A 403 -26.58 -3.37 -4.13
N ARG A 404 -27.04 -2.43 -3.32
CA ARG A 404 -26.18 -1.82 -2.29
C ARG A 404 -26.05 -2.79 -1.12
N HIS A 405 -24.93 -2.74 -0.41
CA HIS A 405 -24.73 -3.61 0.76
C HIS A 405 -25.84 -3.45 1.80
N ARG A 406 -26.37 -2.24 2.00
CA ARG A 406 -27.51 -1.98 2.91
C ARG A 406 -28.84 -2.62 2.49
N GLU A 407 -28.96 -3.05 1.24
CA GLU A 407 -30.16 -3.73 0.69
C GLU A 407 -30.05 -5.25 0.81
N ILE A 408 -28.91 -5.76 1.29
CA ILE A 408 -28.63 -7.17 1.49
C ILE A 408 -28.80 -7.47 2.99
N GLY A 409 -29.58 -8.50 3.32
CA GLY A 409 -29.73 -8.93 4.71
C GLY A 409 -28.38 -9.32 5.33
N ALA A 410 -28.19 -9.11 6.63
CA ALA A 410 -26.92 -9.38 7.30
C ALA A 410 -26.47 -10.84 7.14
N ASP A 411 -27.41 -11.79 7.20
CA ASP A 411 -27.12 -13.22 7.03
C ASP A 411 -26.67 -13.53 5.60
N GLU A 412 -27.39 -13.04 4.58
CA GLU A 412 -27.01 -13.20 3.16
C GLU A 412 -25.63 -12.58 2.90
N LEU A 413 -25.35 -11.39 3.45
CA LEU A 413 -24.08 -10.71 3.27
C LEU A 413 -22.91 -11.47 3.93
N ASN A 414 -23.14 -12.08 5.09
CA ASN A 414 -22.18 -12.94 5.77
C ASN A 414 -21.90 -14.22 4.96
N GLN A 415 -22.93 -14.81 4.34
CA GLN A 415 -22.76 -15.97 3.46
C GLN A 415 -21.95 -15.60 2.21
N LEU A 416 -22.25 -14.46 1.57
CA LEU A 416 -21.47 -13.95 0.43
C LEU A 416 -20.00 -13.71 0.81
N ALA A 417 -19.74 -13.15 2.01
CA ALA A 417 -18.39 -12.97 2.53
C ALA A 417 -17.66 -14.31 2.75
N ALA A 418 -18.35 -15.31 3.31
CA ALA A 418 -17.80 -16.65 3.48
C ALA A 418 -17.46 -17.33 2.15
N ARG A 419 -18.32 -17.18 1.13
CA ARG A 419 -18.08 -17.70 -0.24
C ARG A 419 -16.88 -17.04 -0.89
N LEU A 420 -16.78 -15.72 -0.81
CA LEU A 420 -15.61 -15.00 -1.28
C LEU A 420 -14.35 -15.57 -0.64
N ALA A 421 -14.34 -15.75 0.68
CA ALA A 421 -13.23 -16.35 1.40
C ALA A 421 -12.90 -17.78 0.94
N ALA A 422 -13.92 -18.59 0.59
CA ALA A 422 -13.74 -19.95 0.06
C ALA A 422 -13.19 -19.98 -1.38
N TRP A 423 -13.57 -19.02 -2.24
CA TRP A 423 -13.03 -18.88 -3.60
C TRP A 423 -11.67 -18.18 -3.65
N ARG A 424 -11.00 -18.03 -2.50
CA ARG A 424 -9.69 -17.40 -2.41
C ARG A 424 -8.60 -18.42 -2.73
N ASP A 425 -7.80 -18.15 -3.75
CA ASP A 425 -6.62 -18.98 -4.10
C ASP A 425 -5.42 -18.80 -3.13
N THR A 426 -5.52 -17.91 -2.13
CA THR A 426 -4.43 -17.57 -1.19
C THR A 426 -4.89 -17.59 0.27
N GLU A 427 -3.97 -17.88 1.21
CA GLU A 427 -4.30 -17.94 2.64
C GLU A 427 -4.65 -16.58 3.25
N THR A 428 -4.10 -15.47 2.72
CA THR A 428 -4.30 -14.10 3.25
C THR A 428 -5.03 -13.20 2.24
N GLU A 429 -5.84 -12.28 2.75
CA GLU A 429 -6.48 -11.26 1.91
C GLU A 429 -5.41 -10.29 1.39
N ARG A 430 -5.20 -10.28 0.07
CA ARG A 430 -4.28 -9.35 -0.58
C ARG A 430 -4.85 -7.93 -0.56
N GLY A 431 -3.97 -6.96 -0.44
CA GLY A 431 -4.27 -5.55 -0.62
C GLY A 431 -3.91 -4.68 0.59
N PHE A 432 -3.41 -3.48 0.32
CA PHE A 432 -3.23 -2.39 1.29
C PHE A 432 -3.82 -1.10 0.73
N SER A 433 -3.41 -0.73 -0.48
CA SER A 433 -3.85 0.52 -1.11
C SER A 433 -5.20 0.37 -1.82
N MET A 434 -5.60 -0.87 -2.13
CA MET A 434 -6.65 -1.18 -3.12
C MET A 434 -7.56 -2.34 -2.71
N ALA A 435 -7.58 -2.68 -1.43
CA ALA A 435 -8.56 -3.60 -0.88
C ALA A 435 -9.01 -3.10 0.49
N LEU A 436 -10.30 -3.16 0.76
CA LEU A 436 -10.89 -2.78 2.04
C LEU A 436 -10.60 -3.84 3.12
N GLY A 437 -10.35 -5.09 2.70
CA GLY A 437 -9.98 -6.19 3.60
C GLY A 437 -11.10 -6.62 4.56
N ARG A 438 -12.33 -6.17 4.30
CA ARG A 438 -13.55 -6.55 5.01
C ARG A 438 -14.74 -6.51 4.05
N LEU A 439 -15.70 -7.39 4.27
CA LEU A 439 -17.01 -7.36 3.64
C LEU A 439 -18.05 -7.61 4.73
N GLY A 440 -19.21 -6.95 4.65
CA GLY A 440 -20.29 -7.14 5.62
C GLY A 440 -20.32 -6.15 6.79
N ASP A 441 -19.46 -5.13 6.78
CA ASP A 441 -19.49 -4.08 7.79
C ASP A 441 -20.71 -3.16 7.59
N PRO A 442 -21.56 -2.92 8.61
CA PRO A 442 -22.69 -2.00 8.51
C PRO A 442 -22.31 -0.58 8.08
N ALA A 443 -21.09 -0.13 8.42
CA ALA A 443 -20.58 1.17 8.01
C ALA A 443 -20.30 1.27 6.50
N ASP A 444 -20.25 0.13 5.79
CA ASP A 444 -19.99 0.03 4.35
C ASP A 444 -21.29 -0.19 3.55
N GLY A 445 -22.45 0.20 4.09
CA GLY A 445 -23.76 0.03 3.46
C GLY A 445 -23.94 0.73 2.10
N SER A 446 -23.09 1.71 1.77
CA SER A 446 -23.10 2.42 0.48
C SER A 446 -22.30 1.72 -0.63
N CYS A 447 -21.51 0.70 -0.28
CA CYS A 447 -20.80 -0.14 -1.24
C CYS A 447 -21.80 -0.89 -2.13
N LEU A 448 -21.37 -1.18 -3.36
CA LEU A 448 -22.19 -1.82 -4.39
C LEU A 448 -21.73 -3.25 -4.60
N MET A 449 -22.68 -4.18 -4.57
CA MET A 449 -22.47 -5.58 -4.87
C MET A 449 -23.02 -5.89 -6.27
N VAL A 450 -22.20 -6.50 -7.12
CA VAL A 450 -22.59 -7.02 -8.43
C VAL A 450 -22.37 -8.53 -8.42
N GLU A 451 -23.45 -9.28 -8.61
CA GLU A 451 -23.46 -10.73 -8.56
C GLU A 451 -23.83 -11.26 -9.94
N ALA A 452 -23.09 -12.26 -10.42
CA ALA A 452 -23.54 -13.12 -11.51
C ALA A 452 -24.12 -14.39 -10.91
N LEU A 453 -25.28 -14.82 -11.41
CA LEU A 453 -25.97 -16.02 -10.98
C LEU A 453 -25.83 -17.11 -12.04
N PHE A 454 -25.60 -18.35 -11.60
CA PHE A 454 -25.64 -19.54 -12.43
C PHE A 454 -27.02 -19.70 -13.07
N PRO A 455 -27.10 -20.24 -14.30
CA PRO A 455 -28.37 -20.67 -14.86
C PRO A 455 -28.92 -21.84 -14.03
N VAL A 456 -30.24 -21.91 -13.92
CA VAL A 456 -30.96 -22.96 -13.17
C VAL A 456 -30.52 -24.38 -13.58
N SER A 457 -30.16 -24.58 -14.86
CA SER A 457 -29.72 -25.86 -15.41
C SER A 457 -28.28 -26.27 -15.07
N ARG A 458 -27.45 -25.38 -14.52
CA ARG A 458 -26.04 -25.64 -14.19
C ARG A 458 -25.71 -25.33 -12.73
N LEU A 459 -26.70 -25.35 -11.86
CA LEU A 459 -26.45 -25.24 -10.43
C LEU A 459 -25.50 -26.36 -9.99
N PRO A 460 -24.40 -26.03 -9.27
CA PRO A 460 -23.50 -27.05 -8.75
C PRO A 460 -24.29 -28.05 -7.91
N VAL A 461 -24.13 -29.35 -8.18
CA VAL A 461 -24.87 -30.46 -7.54
C VAL A 461 -24.52 -30.65 -6.05
N SER A 462 -23.82 -29.69 -5.44
CA SER A 462 -23.33 -29.81 -4.06
C SER A 462 -24.36 -29.30 -3.05
N ARG A 463 -25.11 -30.27 -2.52
CA ARG A 463 -26.01 -30.27 -1.35
C ARG A 463 -27.39 -29.64 -1.55
N GLU A 464 -28.40 -30.33 -1.00
CA GLU A 464 -29.79 -29.91 -0.78
C GLU A 464 -29.87 -28.63 0.06
N SER A 465 -29.40 -27.53 -0.51
CA SER A 465 -29.38 -26.21 0.08
C SER A 465 -30.30 -25.37 -0.78
N SER A 466 -31.48 -25.07 -0.24
CA SER A 466 -32.47 -24.15 -0.82
C SER A 466 -32.08 -22.69 -0.61
N ASP A 467 -30.80 -22.40 -0.42
CA ASP A 467 -30.30 -21.07 -0.12
C ASP A 467 -30.05 -20.30 -1.43
N PRO A 468 -30.72 -19.16 -1.66
CA PRO A 468 -30.54 -18.35 -2.87
C PRO A 468 -29.10 -17.88 -3.09
N SER A 469 -28.23 -17.91 -2.06
CA SER A 469 -26.81 -17.62 -2.21
C SER A 469 -26.03 -18.70 -2.97
N ASP A 470 -26.53 -19.96 -3.06
CA ASP A 470 -25.86 -21.07 -3.76
C ASP A 470 -25.83 -20.94 -5.27
N HIS A 471 -26.56 -19.96 -5.78
CA HIS A 471 -26.69 -19.71 -7.19
C HIS A 471 -25.64 -18.71 -7.70
N VAL A 472 -24.71 -18.22 -6.86
CA VAL A 472 -23.77 -17.15 -7.26
C VAL A 472 -22.55 -17.71 -8.00
N ALA A 473 -22.40 -17.34 -9.27
CA ALA A 473 -21.28 -17.68 -10.14
C ALA A 473 -20.11 -16.68 -10.09
N GLY A 474 -20.35 -15.46 -9.61
CA GLY A 474 -19.30 -14.44 -9.47
C GLY A 474 -19.77 -13.24 -8.66
N ILE A 475 -18.80 -12.56 -8.05
CA ILE A 475 -19.02 -11.43 -7.16
C ILE A 475 -17.99 -10.34 -7.47
N LEU A 476 -18.48 -9.12 -7.74
CA LEU A 476 -17.71 -7.89 -7.68
C LEU A 476 -18.27 -7.01 -6.56
N SER A 477 -17.40 -6.52 -5.67
CA SER A 477 -17.77 -5.49 -4.69
C SER A 477 -17.03 -4.19 -5.00
N PHE A 478 -17.76 -3.09 -4.99
CA PHE A 478 -17.24 -1.75 -5.26
C PHE A 478 -17.46 -0.82 -4.08
N VAL A 479 -16.44 -0.02 -3.78
CA VAL A 479 -16.49 1.04 -2.78
C VAL A 479 -16.87 2.38 -3.42
N PRO A 480 -17.57 3.28 -2.70
CA PRO A 480 -17.90 4.61 -3.19
C PRO A 480 -16.65 5.44 -3.52
N TRP A 481 -16.71 6.19 -4.62
CA TRP A 481 -15.73 7.21 -5.00
C TRP A 481 -16.43 8.54 -5.23
N GLY A 482 -16.32 9.45 -4.26
CA GLY A 482 -17.08 10.70 -4.27
C GLY A 482 -18.59 10.47 -4.36
N ASN A 483 -19.29 11.34 -5.10
CA ASN A 483 -20.75 11.28 -5.23
C ASN A 483 -21.23 10.46 -6.44
N ASP A 484 -20.36 10.27 -7.43
CA ASP A 484 -20.70 9.80 -8.77
C ASP A 484 -19.82 8.64 -9.27
N GLY A 485 -18.90 8.15 -8.45
CA GLY A 485 -17.97 7.09 -8.80
C GLY A 485 -18.06 5.86 -7.91
N TYR A 486 -17.54 4.74 -8.41
CA TYR A 486 -17.28 3.52 -7.66
C TYR A 486 -15.92 2.95 -8.01
N SER A 487 -15.20 2.38 -7.04
CA SER A 487 -13.91 1.72 -7.25
C SER A 487 -13.97 0.25 -6.86
N LEU A 488 -13.41 -0.62 -7.69
CA LEU A 488 -13.42 -2.07 -7.48
C LEU A 488 -12.56 -2.45 -6.27
N ASP A 489 -13.18 -3.11 -5.29
CA ASP A 489 -12.53 -3.64 -4.09
C ASP A 489 -12.28 -5.15 -4.23
N VAL A 490 -13.34 -5.92 -4.43
CA VAL A 490 -13.28 -7.38 -4.55
C VAL A 490 -13.74 -7.81 -5.93
N MET A 491 -12.99 -8.73 -6.54
CA MET A 491 -13.35 -9.38 -7.78
C MET A 491 -13.05 -10.87 -7.69
N ARG A 492 -14.08 -11.71 -7.61
CA ARG A 492 -13.93 -13.17 -7.57
C ARG A 492 -14.99 -13.85 -8.42
N ARG A 493 -14.63 -14.99 -8.99
CA ARG A 493 -15.53 -15.88 -9.74
C ARG A 493 -15.53 -17.25 -9.09
N HIS A 494 -16.66 -17.94 -9.17
CA HIS A 494 -16.73 -19.33 -8.77
C HIS A 494 -15.81 -20.18 -9.67
N PRO A 495 -15.08 -21.19 -9.15
CA PRO A 495 -14.19 -22.03 -9.96
C PRO A 495 -14.88 -22.71 -11.15
N ALA A 496 -16.13 -23.14 -10.96
CA ALA A 496 -16.97 -23.75 -12.00
C ALA A 496 -17.68 -22.75 -12.94
N ALA A 497 -17.48 -21.43 -12.76
CA ALA A 497 -18.11 -20.43 -13.62
C ALA A 497 -17.54 -20.46 -15.04
N ASP A 498 -18.43 -20.33 -16.04
CA ASP A 498 -18.03 -20.17 -17.43
C ASP A 498 -17.16 -18.91 -17.62
N ASN A 499 -16.23 -18.95 -18.59
CA ASN A 499 -15.43 -17.78 -18.95
C ASN A 499 -16.33 -16.59 -19.31
N GLY A 500 -15.93 -15.36 -19.00
CA GLY A 500 -16.75 -14.18 -19.34
C GLY A 500 -17.67 -13.68 -18.23
N VAL A 501 -17.73 -14.34 -17.07
CA VAL A 501 -18.60 -13.91 -15.95
C VAL A 501 -18.23 -12.50 -15.46
N THR A 502 -16.95 -12.17 -15.42
CA THR A 502 -16.49 -10.80 -15.12
C THR A 502 -16.98 -9.80 -16.16
N GLU A 503 -16.84 -10.11 -17.44
CA GLU A 503 -17.28 -9.28 -18.55
C GLU A 503 -18.79 -9.00 -18.49
N LEU A 504 -19.57 -10.03 -18.13
CA LEU A 504 -20.99 -9.91 -17.88
C LEU A 504 -21.27 -8.95 -16.72
N MET A 505 -20.65 -9.15 -15.55
CA MET A 505 -20.87 -8.28 -14.38
C MET A 505 -20.46 -6.83 -14.63
N VAL A 506 -19.28 -6.59 -15.22
CA VAL A 506 -18.81 -5.23 -15.55
C VAL A 506 -19.73 -4.57 -16.57
N SER A 507 -20.12 -5.28 -17.63
CA SER A 507 -21.01 -4.72 -18.66
C SER A 507 -22.40 -4.42 -18.11
N SER A 508 -22.95 -5.31 -17.27
CA SER A 508 -24.23 -5.08 -16.58
C SER A 508 -24.17 -3.88 -15.64
N LEU A 509 -23.07 -3.70 -14.90
CA LEU A 509 -22.87 -2.51 -14.06
C LEU A 509 -22.86 -1.23 -14.90
N MET A 510 -22.09 -1.21 -15.99
CA MET A 510 -22.02 -0.04 -16.87
C MET A 510 -23.36 0.26 -17.55
N ALA A 511 -24.17 -0.77 -17.84
CA ALA A 511 -25.53 -0.59 -18.38
C ALA A 511 -26.49 0.00 -17.34
N ALA A 512 -26.43 -0.46 -16.08
CA ALA A 512 -27.26 0.06 -14.97
C ALA A 512 -26.75 1.39 -14.39
N ALA A 513 -25.52 1.80 -14.73
CA ALA A 513 -24.86 2.98 -14.17
C ALA A 513 -25.68 4.27 -14.26
N PRO A 514 -26.37 4.62 -15.37
CA PRO A 514 -27.18 5.84 -15.45
C PRO A 514 -28.34 5.86 -14.44
N GLU A 515 -29.03 4.73 -14.27
CA GLU A 515 -30.13 4.58 -13.29
C GLU A 515 -29.61 4.68 -11.86
N LEU A 516 -28.43 4.08 -11.64
CA LEU A 516 -27.70 4.15 -10.39
C LEU A 516 -26.95 5.47 -10.23
N GLY A 517 -27.09 6.48 -11.10
CA GLY A 517 -26.40 7.77 -10.99
C GLY A 517 -24.87 7.70 -10.90
N ILE A 518 -24.27 6.68 -11.51
CA ILE A 518 -22.83 6.46 -11.59
C ILE A 518 -22.33 7.06 -12.92
N ARG A 519 -21.22 7.79 -12.86
CA ARG A 519 -20.55 8.39 -14.03
C ARG A 519 -19.24 7.71 -14.37
N ARG A 520 -18.53 7.20 -13.36
CA ARG A 520 -17.19 6.62 -13.49
C ARG A 520 -17.03 5.39 -12.61
N VAL A 521 -16.34 4.37 -13.12
CA VAL A 521 -16.03 3.14 -12.38
C VAL A 521 -14.56 2.83 -12.52
N SER A 522 -13.82 2.71 -11.42
CA SER A 522 -12.46 2.20 -11.44
C SER A 522 -12.46 0.66 -11.38
N LEU A 523 -11.73 0.04 -12.29
CA LEU A 523 -11.45 -1.40 -12.32
C LEU A 523 -10.12 -1.76 -11.67
N ASN A 524 -9.64 -0.91 -10.75
CA ASN A 524 -8.40 -1.07 -10.02
C ASN A 524 -7.14 -0.90 -10.91
N PHE A 525 -5.96 -1.04 -10.30
CA PHE A 525 -4.68 -0.60 -10.79
C PHE A 525 -3.84 -1.72 -11.43
N ALA A 526 -3.22 -1.43 -12.56
CA ALA A 526 -2.17 -2.25 -13.15
C ALA A 526 -0.79 -1.66 -12.84
N VAL A 527 -0.06 -2.27 -11.90
CA VAL A 527 1.33 -1.92 -11.57
C VAL A 527 2.22 -2.13 -12.82
N PHE A 528 3.20 -1.26 -13.06
CA PHE A 528 4.28 -1.40 -14.04
C PHE A 528 3.92 -1.41 -15.54
N ARG A 529 2.82 -0.79 -15.98
CA ARG A 529 2.51 -0.66 -17.42
C ARG A 529 3.65 -0.04 -18.25
N ALA A 530 4.29 1.04 -17.78
CA ALA A 530 5.33 1.76 -18.52
C ALA A 530 6.54 0.88 -18.88
N ALA A 531 6.92 -0.07 -18.02
CA ALA A 531 8.03 -0.99 -18.27
C ALA A 531 7.76 -1.97 -19.44
N PHE A 532 6.50 -2.22 -19.78
CA PHE A 532 6.10 -3.10 -20.89
C PHE A 532 5.93 -2.35 -22.22
N GLU A 533 5.51 -1.08 -22.20
CA GLU A 533 5.40 -0.25 -23.42
C GLU A 533 6.77 0.27 -23.90
N GLU A 534 7.67 0.63 -22.99
CA GLU A 534 9.02 1.13 -23.33
C GLU A 534 10.03 0.01 -23.61
N GLY A 535 9.78 -1.21 -23.11
CA GLY A 535 10.61 -2.39 -23.38
C GLY A 535 10.61 -2.84 -24.85
N ALA A 536 9.72 -2.30 -25.69
CA ALA A 536 9.65 -2.59 -27.12
C ALA A 536 10.51 -1.64 -27.99
N ARG A 537 11.13 -0.60 -27.41
CA ARG A 537 11.97 0.35 -28.16
C ARG A 537 13.26 0.67 -27.39
N ILE A 538 14.38 0.21 -27.98
CA ILE A 538 15.78 0.68 -27.82
C ILE A 538 16.66 -0.10 -26.81
N GLY A 539 17.88 -0.45 -27.29
CA GLY A 539 18.76 -1.53 -26.80
C GLY A 539 19.46 -1.33 -25.45
N ALA A 540 19.83 -2.47 -24.82
CA ALA A 540 20.07 -2.54 -23.38
C ALA A 540 21.44 -3.11 -22.95
N GLY A 541 22.17 -2.34 -22.13
CA GLY A 541 23.37 -2.74 -21.39
C GLY A 541 23.12 -3.71 -20.20
N PRO A 542 24.18 -4.18 -19.51
CA PRO A 542 24.13 -5.28 -18.53
C PRO A 542 23.27 -5.02 -17.28
N ILE A 543 23.19 -3.78 -16.80
CA ILE A 543 22.37 -3.40 -15.62
C ILE A 543 20.88 -3.58 -15.90
N LEU A 544 20.43 -3.23 -17.11
CA LEU A 544 19.01 -3.39 -17.48
C LEU A 544 18.64 -4.87 -17.70
N ARG A 545 19.61 -5.74 -18.00
CA ARG A 545 19.40 -7.21 -18.05
C ARG A 545 19.22 -7.81 -16.65
N LEU A 546 19.96 -7.32 -15.66
CA LEU A 546 19.79 -7.72 -14.26
C LEU A 546 18.44 -7.20 -13.73
N TRP A 547 18.07 -5.96 -14.04
CA TRP A 547 16.73 -5.42 -13.77
C TRP A 547 15.63 -6.21 -14.47
N ARG A 548 15.82 -6.59 -15.74
CA ARG A 548 14.89 -7.46 -16.47
C ARG A 548 14.78 -8.84 -15.80
N ARG A 549 15.88 -9.43 -15.33
CA ARG A 549 15.86 -10.70 -14.59
C ARG A 549 15.14 -10.57 -13.24
N LEU A 550 15.37 -9.48 -12.50
CA LEU A 550 14.66 -9.19 -11.25
C LEU A 550 13.16 -8.95 -11.49
N LEU A 551 12.81 -8.22 -12.55
CA LEU A 551 11.43 -7.99 -12.97
C LEU A 551 10.76 -9.28 -13.48
N LEU A 552 11.49 -10.19 -14.12
CA LEU A 552 10.98 -11.51 -14.57
C LEU A 552 10.85 -12.52 -13.43
N VAL A 553 11.72 -12.46 -12.42
CA VAL A 553 11.57 -13.25 -11.18
C VAL A 553 10.37 -12.72 -10.38
N ALA A 554 10.21 -11.40 -10.33
CA ALA A 554 9.06 -10.77 -9.70
C ALA A 554 7.76 -10.95 -10.53
N SER A 555 7.84 -11.10 -11.87
CA SER A 555 6.68 -11.40 -12.73
C SER A 555 6.13 -12.82 -12.54
N ARG A 556 6.95 -13.76 -12.01
CA ARG A 556 6.43 -15.07 -11.52
C ARG A 556 5.56 -14.92 -10.27
N TRP A 557 5.65 -13.80 -9.55
CA TRP A 557 4.83 -13.45 -8.39
C TRP A 557 3.81 -12.32 -8.66
N TRP A 558 3.84 -11.72 -9.86
CA TRP A 558 2.98 -10.61 -10.25
C TRP A 558 2.06 -11.00 -11.43
N GLN A 559 0.78 -11.27 -11.14
CA GLN A 559 -0.34 -11.35 -12.10
C GLN A 559 -0.69 -10.00 -12.78
N ILE A 560 0.31 -9.14 -12.98
CA ILE A 560 0.15 -7.78 -13.52
C ILE A 560 -0.35 -7.83 -14.98
N GLU A 561 0.22 -8.74 -15.78
CA GLU A 561 -0.12 -8.85 -17.20
C GLU A 561 -1.56 -9.33 -17.42
N SER A 562 -2.06 -10.25 -16.58
CA SER A 562 -3.45 -10.71 -16.66
C SER A 562 -4.44 -9.62 -16.25
N LEU A 563 -4.11 -8.80 -15.25
CA LEU A 563 -4.98 -7.71 -14.82
C LEU A 563 -5.04 -6.60 -15.90
N PHE A 564 -3.89 -6.22 -16.45
CA PHE A 564 -3.81 -5.27 -17.56
C PHE A 564 -4.59 -5.74 -18.79
N ARG A 565 -4.34 -6.98 -19.26
CA ARG A 565 -5.05 -7.56 -20.42
C ARG A 565 -6.55 -7.70 -20.14
N SER A 566 -6.94 -7.99 -18.89
CA SER A 566 -8.34 -8.04 -18.49
C SER A 566 -9.00 -6.66 -18.53
N ASN A 567 -8.29 -5.57 -18.24
CA ASN A 567 -8.89 -4.24 -18.19
C ASN A 567 -8.86 -3.51 -19.54
N VAL A 568 -7.82 -3.70 -20.35
CA VAL A 568 -7.68 -3.09 -21.70
C VAL A 568 -8.89 -3.33 -22.59
N LYS A 569 -9.51 -4.52 -22.51
CA LYS A 569 -10.67 -4.89 -23.33
C LYS A 569 -11.89 -3.98 -23.13
N TYR A 570 -11.96 -3.26 -22.01
CA TYR A 570 -13.05 -2.32 -21.71
C TYR A 570 -12.76 -0.88 -22.13
N ARG A 571 -11.57 -0.62 -22.67
CA ARG A 571 -11.13 0.71 -23.14
C ARG A 571 -11.21 1.79 -22.05
N PRO A 572 -10.54 1.56 -20.91
CA PRO A 572 -10.54 2.54 -19.84
C PRO A 572 -9.72 3.78 -20.21
N ASP A 573 -10.07 4.89 -19.59
CA ASP A 573 -9.20 6.03 -19.43
C ASP A 573 -8.15 5.67 -18.37
N TRP A 574 -6.87 5.78 -18.73
CA TRP A 574 -5.76 5.39 -17.87
C TRP A 574 -5.29 6.57 -17.04
N GLN A 575 -5.35 6.46 -15.71
CA GLN A 575 -4.82 7.46 -14.79
C GLN A 575 -3.52 6.97 -14.13
N PRO A 576 -2.42 7.74 -14.20
CA PRO A 576 -1.15 7.31 -13.64
C PRO A 576 -1.19 7.32 -12.11
N ARG A 577 -0.61 6.28 -11.50
CA ARG A 577 -0.33 6.26 -10.05
C ARG A 577 1.16 6.17 -9.78
N PHE A 578 1.58 6.72 -8.66
CA PHE A 578 2.98 6.94 -8.33
C PHE A 578 3.36 6.32 -6.99
N LEU A 579 4.64 5.92 -6.89
CA LEU A 579 5.31 5.59 -5.65
C LEU A 579 6.16 6.80 -5.25
N CYS A 580 5.97 7.31 -4.03
CA CYS A 580 6.80 8.37 -3.47
C CYS A 580 7.72 7.80 -2.38
N PHE A 581 8.98 8.21 -2.33
CA PHE A 581 9.96 7.73 -1.34
C PHE A 581 11.04 8.78 -1.05
N ALA A 582 11.67 8.75 0.13
CA ALA A 582 12.69 9.73 0.48
C ALA A 582 14.00 9.54 -0.28
N GLU A 583 14.58 8.33 -0.26
CA GLU A 583 15.92 8.08 -0.77
C GLU A 583 15.99 6.86 -1.68
N THR A 584 16.82 6.91 -2.73
CA THR A 584 16.96 5.81 -3.70
C THR A 584 17.52 4.53 -3.08
N ARG A 585 18.35 4.62 -2.04
CA ARG A 585 18.86 3.42 -1.32
C ARG A 585 17.77 2.64 -0.61
N ASP A 586 16.66 3.30 -0.26
CA ASP A 586 15.56 2.68 0.44
C ASP A 586 14.58 1.99 -0.51
N ILE A 587 14.72 2.15 -1.83
CA ILE A 587 13.73 1.64 -2.80
C ILE A 587 13.49 0.13 -2.68
N ALA A 588 14.53 -0.64 -2.39
CA ALA A 588 14.41 -2.10 -2.20
C ALA A 588 13.64 -2.42 -0.90
N LEU A 589 13.91 -1.68 0.18
CA LEU A 589 13.21 -1.82 1.45
C LEU A 589 11.74 -1.37 1.32
N VAL A 590 11.48 -0.27 0.63
CA VAL A 590 10.14 0.24 0.31
C VAL A 590 9.38 -0.78 -0.55
N GLY A 591 10.03 -1.37 -1.56
CA GLY A 591 9.45 -2.43 -2.38
C GLY A 591 9.10 -3.69 -1.56
N ALA A 592 9.99 -4.12 -0.67
CA ALA A 592 9.72 -5.24 0.23
C ALA A 592 8.57 -4.92 1.20
N ALA A 593 8.55 -3.73 1.79
CA ALA A 593 7.49 -3.29 2.68
C ALA A 593 6.15 -3.19 1.93
N ALA A 594 6.13 -2.66 0.70
CA ALA A 594 4.94 -2.64 -0.15
C ALA A 594 4.46 -4.05 -0.52
N GLY A 595 5.38 -4.98 -0.79
CA GLY A 595 5.07 -6.39 -1.07
C GLY A 595 4.46 -7.10 0.14
N VAL A 596 5.00 -6.89 1.34
CA VAL A 596 4.39 -7.35 2.59
C VAL A 596 3.01 -6.70 2.75
N ALA A 597 2.94 -5.40 2.46
CA ALA A 597 1.76 -4.63 2.73
C ALA A 597 0.57 -5.07 1.88
N GLU A 598 0.79 -5.25 0.58
CA GLU A 598 -0.21 -5.73 -0.38
C GLU A 598 -0.46 -7.25 -0.26
N GLY A 599 0.23 -7.97 0.63
CA GLY A 599 0.05 -9.41 0.83
C GLY A 599 0.72 -10.31 -0.23
N PHE A 600 1.72 -9.78 -0.94
CA PHE A 600 2.55 -10.55 -1.89
C PHE A 600 3.73 -11.27 -1.21
N ILE A 601 4.18 -10.78 -0.05
CA ILE A 601 5.30 -11.36 0.70
C ILE A 601 4.79 -11.80 2.07
N ASP A 602 4.80 -13.11 2.30
CA ASP A 602 4.49 -13.67 3.60
C ASP A 602 5.70 -13.57 4.53
N ILE A 603 5.55 -12.80 5.61
CA ILE A 603 6.54 -12.77 6.69
C ILE A 603 6.28 -13.97 7.62
N PRO A 604 7.32 -14.65 8.15
CA PRO A 604 7.17 -15.66 9.19
C PRO A 604 6.35 -15.18 10.40
N SER A 605 5.54 -16.06 10.98
CA SER A 605 4.56 -15.75 12.03
C SER A 605 5.15 -15.12 13.30
N PHE A 606 6.42 -15.38 13.63
CA PHE A 606 7.14 -14.78 14.76
C PHE A 606 7.57 -13.31 14.52
N LEU A 607 7.57 -12.89 13.26
CA LEU A 607 7.79 -11.51 12.83
C LEU A 607 6.47 -10.79 12.52
N ARG A 608 5.38 -11.53 12.26
CA ARG A 608 4.04 -10.95 12.14
C ARG A 608 3.59 -10.35 13.48
N PRO A 609 3.05 -9.13 13.49
CA PRO A 609 2.25 -8.70 14.63
C PRO A 609 1.08 -9.70 14.76
N ARG A 610 0.86 -10.26 15.95
CA ARG A 610 -0.26 -11.17 16.20
C ARG A 610 -1.59 -10.42 15.98
N LEU A 611 -2.16 -10.56 14.79
CA LEU A 611 -3.51 -10.10 14.45
C LEU A 611 -4.59 -10.83 15.29
N SER A 612 -4.24 -11.90 16.00
CA SER A 612 -5.17 -12.62 16.89
C SER A 612 -5.60 -11.81 18.11
N GLU A 613 -4.81 -10.84 18.60
CA GLU A 613 -5.27 -9.87 19.60
C GLU A 613 -6.17 -8.78 18.98
N VAL A 614 -6.10 -8.58 17.67
CA VAL A 614 -6.87 -7.54 16.96
C VAL A 614 -8.33 -7.92 16.84
N ARG A 615 -8.66 -9.18 16.50
CA ARG A 615 -10.05 -9.66 16.52
C ARG A 615 -10.67 -9.64 17.92
N ALA A 616 -9.86 -9.86 18.96
CA ALA A 616 -10.31 -9.86 20.36
C ALA A 616 -10.45 -8.44 20.95
N LEU A 617 -9.63 -7.48 20.51
CA LEU A 617 -9.72 -6.06 20.87
C LEU A 617 -10.75 -5.31 20.00
N THR A 618 -11.02 -5.79 18.78
CA THR A 618 -12.18 -5.40 17.98
C THR A 618 -13.39 -6.24 18.35
N GLY A 619 -13.64 -6.45 19.65
CA GLY A 619 -15.01 -6.51 20.16
C GLY A 619 -15.73 -5.18 19.88
N VAL A 620 -15.73 -4.76 18.61
CA VAL A 620 -16.67 -3.81 18.05
C VAL A 620 -17.96 -4.60 18.02
N THR A 621 -18.60 -4.66 19.20
CA THR A 621 -20.05 -4.52 19.22
C THR A 621 -20.33 -3.32 18.31
N PRO A 622 -21.22 -3.43 17.31
CA PRO A 622 -21.66 -2.25 16.58
C PRO A 622 -21.94 -1.18 17.63
N ALA A 623 -21.45 0.04 17.41
CA ALA A 623 -21.80 1.14 18.28
C ALA A 623 -23.32 1.06 18.51
N PRO A 624 -23.80 1.13 19.76
CA PRO A 624 -25.22 1.02 20.04
C PRO A 624 -25.97 1.93 19.07
N ALA A 625 -27.13 1.49 18.59
CA ALA A 625 -27.91 2.17 17.55
C ALA A 625 -28.20 3.67 17.83
N ASP A 626 -27.88 4.14 19.04
CA ASP A 626 -27.96 5.52 19.51
C ASP A 626 -26.73 6.41 19.19
N SER A 627 -25.62 5.86 18.67
CA SER A 627 -24.57 6.72 18.10
C SER A 627 -25.12 7.28 16.79
N GLN A 628 -25.45 8.58 16.79
CA GLN A 628 -26.03 9.26 15.64
C GLN A 628 -25.36 8.80 14.34
N PRO A 629 -26.12 8.30 13.35
CA PRO A 629 -25.56 7.99 12.06
C PRO A 629 -24.87 9.27 11.55
N VAL A 630 -23.55 9.21 11.40
CA VAL A 630 -22.78 10.16 10.59
C VAL A 630 -23.56 10.31 9.29
N PRO A 631 -23.82 11.54 8.81
CA PRO A 631 -24.75 11.73 7.71
C PRO A 631 -24.33 10.82 6.57
N ALA A 632 -25.20 9.88 6.22
CA ALA A 632 -25.14 9.22 4.94
C ALA A 632 -24.92 10.33 3.91
N LEU A 633 -24.04 10.08 2.92
CA LEU A 633 -23.94 10.91 1.72
C LEU A 633 -25.34 11.45 1.41
N PRO A 634 -25.55 12.79 1.43
CA PRO A 634 -26.88 13.36 1.36
C PRO A 634 -27.63 12.70 0.21
N PRO A 635 -28.91 12.32 0.38
CA PRO A 635 -29.66 11.63 -0.65
C PRO A 635 -29.45 12.36 -1.97
N ARG A 636 -29.06 11.64 -3.04
CA ARG A 636 -28.71 12.24 -4.34
C ARG A 636 -29.75 13.23 -4.87
N ALA A 637 -30.99 13.17 -4.40
CA ALA A 637 -32.03 14.17 -4.61
C ALA A 637 -31.61 15.61 -4.21
N GLN A 638 -30.89 15.78 -3.10
CA GLN A 638 -30.42 17.10 -2.63
C GLN A 638 -29.25 17.65 -3.46
N LEU A 639 -28.41 16.78 -4.04
CA LEU A 639 -27.29 17.19 -4.91
C LEU A 639 -27.73 17.42 -6.36
N ARG A 640 -28.79 16.74 -6.85
CA ARG A 640 -29.42 17.02 -8.15
C ARG A 640 -29.92 18.46 -8.28
N ALA A 641 -30.17 19.16 -7.17
CA ALA A 641 -30.56 20.56 -7.19
C ALA A 641 -29.49 21.49 -7.80
N LYS A 642 -28.22 21.05 -7.92
CA LYS A 642 -27.13 21.87 -8.48
C LYS A 642 -26.90 21.70 -9.99
N GLU A 643 -27.36 20.63 -10.62
CA GLU A 643 -27.32 20.53 -12.08
C GLU A 643 -28.62 21.09 -12.64
N ARG A 644 -28.56 22.26 -13.30
CA ARG A 644 -29.68 22.81 -14.06
C ARG A 644 -30.02 21.82 -15.18
N ILE A 645 -30.96 20.91 -14.91
CA ILE A 645 -31.58 20.05 -15.91
C ILE A 645 -32.13 20.99 -17.00
N PRO A 646 -31.71 20.85 -18.27
CA PRO A 646 -32.26 21.61 -19.38
C PRO A 646 -33.79 21.55 -19.39
N GLU A 647 -34.44 22.66 -19.70
CA GLU A 647 -35.91 22.78 -19.62
C GLU A 647 -36.63 21.70 -20.45
N GLN A 648 -36.10 21.36 -21.63
CA GLN A 648 -36.60 20.25 -22.45
C GLN A 648 -36.59 18.89 -21.74
N ILE A 649 -35.54 18.59 -20.96
CA ILE A 649 -35.45 17.33 -20.23
C ILE A 649 -36.46 17.32 -19.08
N ARG A 650 -36.68 18.46 -18.41
CA ARG A 650 -37.68 18.59 -17.35
C ARG A 650 -39.09 18.36 -17.89
N GLN A 651 -39.45 19.01 -19.00
CA GLN A 651 -40.76 18.84 -19.64
C GLN A 651 -41.01 17.37 -20.04
N ARG A 652 -39.99 16.67 -20.56
CA ARG A 652 -40.10 15.24 -20.88
C ARG A 652 -40.26 14.35 -19.64
N MET A 653 -39.57 14.67 -18.55
CA MET A 653 -39.72 13.95 -17.28
C MET A 653 -41.11 14.14 -16.68
N ASP A 654 -41.62 15.37 -16.69
CA ASP A 654 -42.97 15.70 -16.20
C ASP A 654 -44.04 15.01 -17.05
N LEU A 655 -43.87 14.99 -18.38
CA LEU A 655 -44.77 14.27 -19.28
C LEU A 655 -44.74 12.76 -19.05
N ARG A 656 -43.55 12.17 -18.89
CA ARG A 656 -43.40 10.74 -18.54
C ARG A 656 -44.13 10.42 -17.24
N GLN A 657 -44.01 11.27 -16.23
CA GLN A 657 -44.67 11.06 -14.95
C GLN A 657 -46.19 11.14 -15.09
N ALA A 658 -46.71 12.14 -15.83
CA ALA A 658 -48.14 12.26 -16.10
C ALA A 658 -48.71 11.04 -16.86
N LEU A 659 -47.94 10.44 -17.76
CA LEU A 659 -48.32 9.20 -18.45
C LEU A 659 -48.44 8.01 -17.48
N LEU A 660 -47.44 7.83 -16.61
CA LEU A 660 -47.45 6.79 -15.58
C LEU A 660 -48.62 6.96 -14.59
N ASP A 661 -48.87 8.19 -14.14
CA ASP A 661 -49.97 8.52 -13.24
C ASP A 661 -51.35 8.23 -13.89
N SER A 662 -51.43 8.31 -15.22
CA SER A 662 -52.63 7.96 -16.00
C SER A 662 -52.73 6.47 -16.37
N GLY A 663 -51.83 5.63 -15.86
CA GLY A 663 -51.80 4.19 -16.13
C GLY A 663 -51.29 3.80 -17.52
N VAL A 664 -50.61 4.71 -18.24
CA VAL A 664 -49.99 4.43 -19.54
C VAL A 664 -48.52 4.13 -19.34
N ASP A 665 -48.06 2.99 -19.85
CA ASP A 665 -46.63 2.72 -19.98
C ASP A 665 -46.04 3.58 -21.11
N PRO A 666 -45.12 4.53 -20.81
CA PRO A 666 -44.49 5.36 -21.84
C PRO A 666 -43.54 4.58 -22.76
N TYR A 667 -43.09 3.39 -22.35
CA TYR A 667 -42.13 2.56 -23.07
C TYR A 667 -42.57 1.10 -23.11
N PRO A 668 -43.71 0.78 -23.75
CA PRO A 668 -44.23 -0.58 -23.78
C PRO A 668 -43.21 -1.51 -24.47
N PRO A 669 -42.94 -2.71 -23.91
CA PRO A 669 -41.89 -3.62 -24.39
C PRO A 669 -42.15 -4.17 -25.79
N SER A 670 -43.41 -4.19 -26.24
CA SER A 670 -43.78 -4.51 -27.62
C SER A 670 -45.12 -3.89 -28.00
N PHE A 671 -45.24 -3.41 -29.24
CA PHE A 671 -46.49 -3.02 -29.88
C PHE A 671 -46.53 -3.65 -31.27
N CYS A 672 -47.56 -4.46 -31.55
CA CYS A 672 -47.72 -5.14 -32.83
C CYS A 672 -48.75 -4.41 -33.70
N PRO A 673 -48.34 -3.56 -34.66
CA PRO A 673 -49.27 -2.91 -35.56
C PRO A 673 -49.90 -3.92 -36.53
N SER A 674 -51.20 -3.77 -36.78
CA SER A 674 -51.96 -4.62 -37.72
C SER A 674 -51.61 -4.37 -39.20
N ARG A 675 -51.14 -3.16 -39.52
CA ARG A 675 -50.78 -2.71 -40.87
C ARG A 675 -49.61 -1.73 -40.82
N SER A 676 -48.93 -1.58 -41.94
CA SER A 676 -47.93 -0.53 -42.16
C SER A 676 -48.58 0.78 -42.62
N CYS A 677 -47.90 1.91 -42.48
CA CYS A 677 -48.44 3.23 -42.86
C CYS A 677 -48.75 3.33 -44.36
N ALA A 678 -47.99 2.67 -45.22
CA ALA A 678 -48.22 2.66 -46.67
C ALA A 678 -49.45 1.83 -47.10
N GLU A 679 -49.91 0.90 -46.25
CA GLU A 679 -51.04 0.00 -46.53
C GLU A 679 -52.39 0.57 -46.09
N LEU A 680 -52.41 1.77 -45.51
CA LEU A 680 -53.62 2.37 -44.96
C LEU A 680 -54.62 2.74 -46.05
N ARG A 681 -55.87 2.28 -45.86
CA ARG A 681 -57.03 2.60 -46.71
C ARG A 681 -58.17 3.13 -45.85
N LEU A 682 -58.92 4.09 -46.39
CA LEU A 682 -60.09 4.66 -45.72
C LEU A 682 -61.16 3.57 -45.47
N GLY A 683 -61.75 3.57 -44.27
CA GLY A 683 -62.87 2.68 -43.92
C GLY A 683 -62.51 1.37 -43.20
N ALA A 684 -61.23 1.12 -42.88
CA ALA A 684 -60.80 -0.07 -42.14
C ALA A 684 -60.38 0.28 -40.69
N ASN A 685 -60.74 -0.57 -39.72
CA ASN A 685 -60.23 -0.49 -38.34
C ASN A 685 -58.82 -1.09 -38.29
N VAL A 686 -57.82 -0.24 -38.03
CA VAL A 686 -56.41 -0.59 -38.11
C VAL A 686 -55.63 0.01 -36.94
N SER A 687 -54.64 -0.74 -36.46
CA SER A 687 -53.57 -0.26 -35.58
C SER A 687 -52.28 -0.07 -36.36
N VAL A 688 -51.60 1.05 -36.13
CA VAL A 688 -50.34 1.43 -36.78
C VAL A 688 -49.38 2.01 -35.75
N ALA A 689 -48.08 1.89 -36.01
CA ALA A 689 -47.03 2.48 -35.18
C ALA A 689 -46.02 3.20 -36.06
N GLY A 690 -45.67 4.42 -35.68
CA GLY A 690 -44.72 5.25 -36.43
C GLY A 690 -44.34 6.49 -35.64
N ARG A 691 -43.32 7.19 -36.14
CA ARG A 691 -42.89 8.47 -35.58
C ARG A 691 -43.85 9.57 -36.02
N VAL A 692 -44.33 10.36 -35.06
CA VAL A 692 -45.11 11.56 -35.36
C VAL A 692 -44.17 12.64 -35.91
N LEU A 693 -44.45 13.13 -37.11
CA LEU A 693 -43.64 14.12 -37.83
C LEU A 693 -44.23 15.53 -37.77
N ALA A 694 -45.54 15.64 -37.70
CA ALA A 694 -46.23 16.92 -37.59
C ALA A 694 -47.61 16.74 -36.96
N VAL A 695 -48.03 17.73 -36.18
CA VAL A 695 -49.39 17.84 -35.66
C VAL A 695 -49.94 19.21 -36.06
N ARG A 696 -51.13 19.24 -36.68
CA ARG A 696 -51.84 20.47 -37.02
C ARG A 696 -53.20 20.43 -36.36
N ASP A 697 -53.45 21.37 -35.47
CA ASP A 697 -54.68 21.48 -34.71
C ASP A 697 -55.50 22.67 -35.18
N LEU A 698 -56.72 22.40 -35.66
CA LEU A 698 -57.68 23.41 -36.12
C LEU A 698 -58.86 23.55 -35.15
N GLY A 699 -58.68 23.17 -33.87
CA GLY A 699 -59.66 23.32 -32.79
C GLY A 699 -60.72 22.21 -32.77
N GLY A 700 -61.36 21.94 -33.91
CA GLY A 700 -62.37 20.87 -34.09
C GLY A 700 -61.86 19.62 -34.83
N VAL A 701 -60.71 19.74 -35.51
CA VAL A 701 -60.06 18.66 -36.27
C VAL A 701 -58.55 18.72 -36.03
N ILE A 702 -57.93 17.58 -35.73
CA ILE A 702 -56.48 17.43 -35.57
C ILE A 702 -55.95 16.52 -36.67
N PHE A 703 -54.95 16.99 -37.40
CA PHE A 703 -54.19 16.18 -38.36
C PHE A 703 -52.85 15.78 -37.76
N VAL A 704 -52.55 14.49 -37.76
CA VAL A 704 -51.27 13.94 -37.28
C VAL A 704 -50.59 13.21 -38.43
N LYS A 705 -49.40 13.67 -38.82
CA LYS A 705 -48.58 12.98 -39.82
C LYS A 705 -47.68 11.98 -39.10
N ILE A 706 -47.83 10.70 -39.43
CA ILE A 706 -47.00 9.60 -38.89
C ILE A 706 -46.15 9.00 -40.01
N ARG A 707 -44.96 8.52 -39.66
CA ARG A 707 -44.07 7.80 -40.58
C ARG A 707 -43.55 6.53 -39.92
N ASP A 708 -43.64 5.43 -40.64
CA ASP A 708 -42.94 4.19 -40.29
C ASP A 708 -41.90 3.82 -41.36
N TRP A 709 -41.41 2.59 -41.33
CA TRP A 709 -40.44 2.08 -42.30
C TRP A 709 -41.03 1.88 -43.71
N SER A 710 -42.36 1.86 -43.86
CA SER A 710 -43.07 1.63 -45.14
C SER A 710 -43.44 2.93 -45.85
N GLY A 711 -43.72 4.02 -45.11
CA GLY A 711 -44.10 5.30 -45.71
C GLY A 711 -44.75 6.29 -44.75
N ASP A 712 -45.38 7.31 -45.34
CA ASP A 712 -46.12 8.37 -44.64
C ASP A 712 -47.61 8.06 -44.58
N ALA A 713 -48.22 8.37 -43.44
CA ALA A 713 -49.67 8.41 -43.31
C ALA A 713 -50.14 9.67 -42.58
N GLN A 714 -51.34 10.12 -42.92
CA GLN A 714 -51.99 11.26 -42.28
C GLN A 714 -53.24 10.77 -41.56
N LEU A 715 -53.23 10.89 -40.24
CA LEU A 715 -54.39 10.64 -39.39
C LEU A 715 -55.20 11.93 -39.30
N MET A 716 -56.52 11.81 -39.43
CA MET A 716 -57.47 12.90 -39.19
C MET A 716 -58.38 12.51 -38.04
N LEU A 717 -58.37 13.31 -36.98
CA LEU A 717 -59.19 13.13 -35.79
C LEU A 717 -60.19 14.27 -35.73
N THR A 718 -61.47 13.96 -35.85
CA THR A 718 -62.56 14.95 -35.70
C THR A 718 -63.18 14.83 -34.31
N ARG A 719 -63.73 15.93 -33.78
CA ARG A 719 -64.39 15.95 -32.47
C ARG A 719 -65.53 14.94 -32.37
N GLU A 720 -66.29 14.77 -33.44
CA GLU A 720 -67.42 13.84 -33.52
C GLU A 720 -67.00 12.37 -33.42
N LEU A 721 -65.84 11.98 -33.97
CA LEU A 721 -65.38 10.59 -34.00
C LEU A 721 -64.48 10.22 -32.81
N ALA A 722 -63.65 11.14 -32.34
CA ALA A 722 -62.64 10.87 -31.30
C ALA A 722 -63.12 11.26 -29.88
N GLY A 723 -64.08 12.18 -29.76
CA GLY A 723 -64.51 12.75 -28.50
C GLY A 723 -63.51 13.77 -27.91
N GLU A 724 -64.00 14.68 -27.05
CA GLU A 724 -63.17 15.76 -26.50
C GLU A 724 -62.04 15.26 -25.59
N GLN A 725 -62.26 14.18 -24.84
CA GLN A 725 -61.27 13.63 -23.92
C GLN A 725 -60.02 13.10 -24.66
N LEU A 726 -60.21 12.40 -25.78
CA LEU A 726 -59.10 11.87 -26.58
C LEU A 726 -58.34 12.99 -27.28
N MET A 727 -59.04 13.99 -27.82
CA MET A 727 -58.41 15.17 -28.43
C MET A 727 -57.57 15.95 -27.42
N HIS A 728 -58.09 16.17 -26.22
CA HIS A 728 -57.35 16.84 -25.14
C HIS A 728 -56.14 16.05 -24.68
N ARG A 729 -56.26 14.72 -24.60
CA ARG A 729 -55.17 13.81 -24.27
C ARG A 729 -54.05 13.85 -25.32
N LEU A 730 -54.40 13.89 -26.60
CA LEU A 730 -53.43 13.91 -27.69
C LEU A 730 -52.62 15.23 -27.72
N ARG A 731 -53.27 16.37 -27.45
CA ARG A 731 -52.61 17.69 -27.31
C ARG A 731 -51.56 17.74 -26.20
N ARG A 732 -51.77 16.99 -25.12
CA ARG A 732 -50.85 16.97 -23.97
C ARG A 732 -49.71 15.99 -24.11
N ILE A 733 -49.94 14.87 -24.82
CA ILE A 733 -49.03 13.72 -24.83
C ILE A 733 -48.14 13.68 -26.06
N VAL A 734 -48.60 14.20 -27.19
CA VAL A 734 -47.83 14.15 -28.43
C VAL A 734 -46.89 15.35 -28.49
N ASP A 735 -45.60 15.06 -28.36
CA ASP A 735 -44.51 16.00 -28.57
C ASP A 735 -43.76 15.64 -29.87
N LEU A 736 -43.39 16.65 -30.66
CA LEU A 736 -42.66 16.49 -31.92
C LEU A 736 -41.13 16.42 -31.72
N GLY A 737 -40.65 16.74 -30.51
CA GLY A 737 -39.23 16.72 -30.16
C GLY A 737 -38.93 17.53 -28.92
#